data_AF-G0J5J5-F1
#
_entry.id   AF-G0J5J5-F1
#
_cell.length_a   1.000
_cell.length_b   1.000
_cell.length_c   1.000
_cell.angle_alpha   90.00
_cell.angle_beta   90.00
_cell.angle_gamma   90.00
#
_symmetry.space_group_name_H-M   'P 1'
#
loop_
_entity.id
_entity.type
_entity.pdbx_description
1 polymer ?
#
loop_
_entity_poly.entity_id
_entity_poly.type
_entity_poly.pdbx_seq_one_letter_code
_entity_poly.pdbx_strand_id
1 'polypeptide(L)'
;MSNKLSSVTYQYRNYKPDQVLTHTQLNETIAYFEDQNRLSRVALTGVGIIHGLTIAKRATETGDQFVVHQGVGITTDGDLIVLHKQLSEEQPKENIISIEELSFTHFRVFSDEKAKYSPYFYEDEEQIPIWEFCNEEDNDALPLAEQENWENMNFLVYLESYPKSEDICGDINCDNQGIEQVSKLRFLMLENERIQGLVNQDEILSKSLGIQQLIGELSPIQLMKVVHNGQNTTSLSQIDKLYSAALENGNTLEDLGKGLHLIIEGFGSILEQDEDTINLIEIYNEHVEDIFKNPSEDYNFFQYRYQLAKDLVNTYNELIIAIKKFDYFPNPKITPFPKHLLLGKLDGSGFRHNFYRSPALGSFEKGKKGINSLIKKLIALLRSFEIKVDQGLRIIPNGKRKHNDIFPSIPFYYVNNEVLIQNWGLAAEVISFYYGMGNNPLLLEYDGVDSYLIGGHLGMEGEDTFQAIQSMVSQFGLEFKVYHFDLSVNQNELKKLFKDHPACTSTGGVPKAGTYILLSQENKVFADLSLPYRIVDESGLIGSSHIKVAACSYPWISSLKYLNNLSRSIKGSVRRSGIQPRNYRLVVNSYSINENPLITGAVTLEIPFEEIHKRRMHAITEALNERFPKGLVFDFDESLKRLVITRPYDDEFKISFSDNTLSINSPSYTYTQEGMEKSDKTYRIDSIRCEELKKYRESTYVQLQNEFAPIEKDDDYGAYTGKWKLWYELIDDLMTDSRFTGENKPRIPQSIEDLPSSVSRIIARVQRSLEGSQIPHDLYLTGDWVNGSWASIEMINEYKNSTNTNDTIFRFLNLRSSLHKKDQATKASLVVVLDREIDRERMVTTLSPFTELVDVYIEVPAVRNQPRTIDTVIKLKL
;
A
#
# COMPACT_ATOMS: atom_id res chain seq x y z
N MET A 1 -38.08 0.66 56.42
CA MET A 1 -38.06 1.88 55.58
C MET A 1 -38.91 1.65 54.33
N SER A 2 -39.74 2.61 53.90
CA SER A 2 -40.48 2.49 52.62
C SER A 2 -39.81 3.37 51.56
N ASN A 3 -39.49 2.81 50.39
CA ASN A 3 -38.94 3.54 49.24
C ASN A 3 -39.97 4.55 48.73
N LYS A 4 -39.57 5.80 48.49
CA LYS A 4 -40.50 6.86 48.09
C LYS A 4 -41.08 6.61 46.70
N LEU A 5 -40.29 6.07 45.77
CA LEU A 5 -40.75 5.71 44.43
C LEU A 5 -41.56 4.41 44.36
N SER A 6 -41.82 3.72 45.49
CA SER A 6 -42.71 2.55 45.50
C SER A 6 -44.16 2.90 45.16
N SER A 7 -44.56 4.15 45.34
CA SER A 7 -45.85 4.71 44.93
C SER A 7 -45.66 6.16 44.47
N VAL A 8 -46.21 6.53 43.32
CA VAL A 8 -46.03 7.86 42.71
C VAL A 8 -47.37 8.60 42.61
N THR A 9 -47.35 9.89 42.92
CA THR A 9 -48.49 10.81 42.79
C THR A 9 -48.46 11.52 41.43
N TYR A 10 -49.52 11.37 40.63
CA TYR A 10 -49.64 11.99 39.28
C TYR A 10 -50.58 13.20 39.19
N GLN A 11 -51.26 13.54 40.28
CA GLN A 11 -52.22 14.64 40.33
C GLN A 11 -51.93 15.53 41.53
N TYR A 12 -52.18 16.83 41.37
CA TYR A 12 -52.15 17.79 42.47
C TYR A 12 -53.35 18.74 42.34
N ARG A 13 -53.67 19.45 43.42
CA ARG A 13 -54.81 20.38 43.45
C ARG A 13 -54.35 21.80 43.17
N ASN A 14 -55.10 22.52 42.34
CA ASN A 14 -54.98 23.97 42.25
C ASN A 14 -55.87 24.63 43.33
N TYR A 15 -55.31 25.58 44.07
CA TYR A 15 -55.97 26.22 45.20
C TYR A 15 -56.79 27.43 44.78
N LYS A 16 -57.99 27.58 45.35
CA LYS A 16 -58.83 28.77 45.14
C LYS A 16 -58.47 29.86 46.18
N PRO A 17 -58.69 31.15 45.84
CA PRO A 17 -58.65 32.21 46.85
C PRO A 17 -59.50 31.87 48.07
N ASP A 18 -59.00 32.20 49.26
CA ASP A 18 -59.65 31.99 50.57
C ASP A 18 -59.97 30.53 50.95
N GLN A 19 -59.36 29.56 50.26
CA GLN A 19 -59.55 28.14 50.56
C GLN A 19 -58.78 27.72 51.82
N VAL A 20 -59.45 27.03 52.75
CA VAL A 20 -58.81 26.35 53.88
C VAL A 20 -58.19 25.02 53.40
N LEU A 21 -56.90 24.82 53.64
CA LEU A 21 -56.14 23.65 53.17
C LEU A 21 -55.98 22.60 54.26
N THR A 22 -56.18 21.32 53.92
CA THR A 22 -55.89 20.19 54.83
C THR A 22 -54.44 19.70 54.67
N HIS A 23 -53.90 19.03 55.69
CA HIS A 23 -52.58 18.40 55.62
C HIS A 23 -52.46 17.43 54.44
N THR A 24 -53.53 16.69 54.09
CA THR A 24 -53.56 15.81 52.93
C THR A 24 -53.32 16.58 51.64
N GLN A 25 -53.95 17.74 51.47
CA GLN A 25 -53.82 18.55 50.25
C GLN A 25 -52.42 19.15 50.10
N LEU A 26 -51.83 19.59 51.22
CA LEU A 26 -50.46 20.12 51.25
C LEU A 26 -49.43 19.02 50.96
N ASN A 27 -49.54 17.89 51.66
CA ASN A 27 -48.62 16.76 51.50
C ASN A 27 -48.74 16.12 50.11
N GLU A 28 -49.95 16.05 49.53
CA GLU A 28 -50.18 15.59 48.14
C GLU A 28 -49.41 16.47 47.14
N THR A 29 -49.42 17.79 47.34
CA THR A 29 -48.68 18.73 46.49
C THR A 29 -47.17 18.55 46.61
N ILE A 30 -46.66 18.40 47.84
CA ILE A 30 -45.23 18.16 48.09
C ILE A 30 -44.79 16.83 47.47
N ALA A 31 -45.55 15.76 47.72
CA ALA A 31 -45.29 14.42 47.18
C ALA A 31 -45.25 14.44 45.65
N TYR A 32 -46.21 15.09 44.99
CA TYR A 32 -46.21 15.23 43.53
C TYR A 32 -44.89 15.83 43.01
N PHE A 33 -44.43 16.96 43.57
CA PHE A 33 -43.19 17.59 43.10
C PHE A 33 -41.93 16.77 43.46
N GLU A 34 -41.91 16.12 44.63
CA GLU A 34 -40.82 15.24 45.03
C GLU A 34 -40.71 14.04 44.09
N ASP A 35 -41.83 13.38 43.80
CA ASP A 35 -41.92 12.24 42.91
C ASP A 35 -41.46 12.61 41.49
N GLN A 36 -41.94 13.73 40.94
CA GLN A 36 -41.52 14.19 39.62
C GLN A 36 -40.02 14.50 39.57
N ASN A 37 -39.45 15.06 40.64
CA ASN A 37 -38.02 15.38 40.71
C ASN A 37 -37.16 14.10 40.81
N ARG A 38 -37.57 13.13 41.64
CA ARG A 38 -36.90 11.81 41.76
C ARG A 38 -36.94 11.06 40.44
N LEU A 39 -38.11 10.98 39.80
CA LEU A 39 -38.28 10.35 38.50
C LEU A 39 -37.44 11.05 37.42
N SER A 40 -37.37 12.38 37.43
CA SER A 40 -36.53 13.12 36.48
C SER A 40 -35.06 12.73 36.60
N ARG A 41 -34.52 12.59 37.82
CA ARG A 41 -33.14 12.14 38.03
C ARG A 41 -32.90 10.71 37.53
N VAL A 42 -33.72 9.77 37.98
CA VAL A 42 -33.55 8.35 37.65
C VAL A 42 -33.75 8.12 36.15
N ALA A 43 -34.80 8.70 35.55
CA ALA A 43 -35.17 8.45 34.17
C ALA A 43 -34.37 9.28 33.15
N LEU A 44 -33.98 10.52 33.45
CA LEU A 44 -33.29 11.39 32.48
C LEU A 44 -31.78 11.48 32.69
N THR A 45 -31.28 11.24 33.91
CA THR A 45 -29.83 11.28 34.20
C THR A 45 -29.27 9.87 34.35
N GLY A 46 -29.83 9.07 35.24
CA GLY A 46 -29.30 7.76 35.61
C GLY A 46 -28.99 7.69 37.10
N VAL A 47 -28.40 6.58 37.52
CA VAL A 47 -28.19 6.22 38.94
C VAL A 47 -26.73 5.84 39.19
N GLY A 48 -26.34 5.73 40.46
CA GLY A 48 -24.98 5.44 40.88
C GLY A 48 -24.13 6.70 41.07
N ILE A 49 -22.81 6.53 41.11
CA ILE A 49 -21.88 7.64 41.41
C ILE A 49 -21.43 8.32 40.12
N ILE A 50 -21.82 9.58 39.92
CA ILE A 50 -21.51 10.37 38.73
C ILE A 50 -20.04 10.78 38.71
N HIS A 51 -19.55 11.32 39.83
CA HIS A 51 -18.14 11.65 40.05
C HIS A 51 -17.84 11.76 41.55
N GLY A 52 -16.56 11.65 41.93
CA GLY A 52 -16.12 11.82 43.31
C GLY A 52 -16.63 10.72 44.25
N LEU A 53 -16.95 11.08 45.50
CA LEU A 53 -17.32 10.14 46.57
C LEU A 53 -16.26 9.04 46.72
N THR A 54 -14.99 9.45 46.72
CA THR A 54 -13.84 8.55 46.88
C THR A 54 -13.37 8.60 48.32
N ILE A 55 -13.06 7.43 48.88
CA ILE A 55 -12.51 7.29 50.22
C ILE A 55 -10.98 7.18 50.16
N ALA A 56 -10.29 7.84 51.08
CA ALA A 56 -8.85 7.79 51.23
C ALA A 56 -8.45 7.76 52.71
N LYS A 57 -7.27 7.19 52.97
CA LYS A 57 -6.63 7.27 54.29
C LYS A 57 -5.61 8.40 54.29
N ARG A 58 -5.66 9.27 55.30
CA ARG A 58 -4.71 10.36 55.52
C ARG A 58 -4.04 10.18 56.87
N ALA A 59 -2.72 10.02 56.88
CA ALA A 59 -1.95 10.06 58.11
C ALA A 59 -1.83 11.52 58.60
N THR A 60 -2.11 11.76 59.88
CA THR A 60 -1.91 13.06 60.53
C THR A 60 -1.02 12.91 61.77
N GLU A 61 -0.48 14.02 62.28
CA GLU A 61 0.35 14.01 63.50
C GLU A 61 -0.41 13.45 64.73
N THR A 62 -1.74 13.51 64.70
CA THR A 62 -2.65 13.05 65.76
C THR A 62 -3.21 11.64 65.54
N GLY A 63 -2.81 10.94 64.47
CA GLY A 63 -3.29 9.59 64.12
C GLY A 63 -3.82 9.49 62.69
N ASP A 64 -4.28 8.29 62.31
CA ASP A 64 -4.88 8.04 61.01
C ASP A 64 -6.29 8.66 60.90
N GLN A 65 -6.61 9.27 59.75
CA GLN A 65 -7.93 9.80 59.42
C GLN A 65 -8.46 9.14 58.15
N PHE A 66 -9.76 8.85 58.12
CA PHE A 66 -10.45 8.55 56.87
C PHE A 66 -11.07 9.81 56.30
N VAL A 67 -10.89 10.00 55.00
CA VAL A 67 -11.35 11.17 54.27
C VAL A 67 -12.25 10.71 53.14
N VAL A 68 -13.44 11.27 53.08
CA VAL A 68 -14.36 11.10 51.95
C VAL A 68 -14.39 12.39 51.17
N HIS A 69 -13.95 12.33 49.91
CA HIS A 69 -13.93 13.49 49.03
C HIS A 69 -15.31 13.78 48.43
N GLN A 70 -15.58 15.06 48.20
CA GLN A 70 -16.83 15.54 47.63
C GLN A 70 -17.12 14.87 46.28
N GLY A 71 -18.41 14.69 46.01
CA GLY A 71 -18.89 14.10 44.78
C GLY A 71 -20.40 14.11 44.70
N VAL A 72 -20.92 13.50 43.64
CA VAL A 72 -22.35 13.44 43.37
C VAL A 72 -22.73 12.01 43.03
N GLY A 73 -23.74 11.51 43.74
CA GLY A 73 -24.35 10.22 43.47
C GLY A 73 -25.88 10.30 43.47
N ILE A 74 -26.52 9.39 42.75
CA ILE A 74 -27.98 9.26 42.69
C ILE A 74 -28.36 7.84 43.08
N THR A 75 -29.22 7.66 44.07
CA THR A 75 -29.73 6.32 44.44
C THR A 75 -30.82 5.85 43.48
N THR A 76 -31.18 4.57 43.53
CA THR A 76 -32.29 4.04 42.72
C THR A 76 -33.68 4.53 43.18
N ASP A 77 -33.78 5.16 44.36
CA ASP A 77 -34.99 5.88 44.81
C ASP A 77 -34.97 7.38 44.42
N GLY A 78 -33.96 7.82 43.65
CA GLY A 78 -33.83 9.19 43.16
C GLY A 78 -33.30 10.21 44.17
N ASP A 79 -32.70 9.76 45.28
CA ASP A 79 -32.03 10.64 46.24
C ASP A 79 -30.72 11.15 45.65
N LEU A 80 -30.48 12.44 45.82
CA LEU A 80 -29.23 13.08 45.45
C LEU A 80 -28.29 13.07 46.66
N ILE A 81 -27.14 12.41 46.54
CA ILE A 81 -26.11 12.32 47.56
C ILE A 81 -24.99 13.30 47.23
N VAL A 82 -24.79 14.27 48.12
CA VAL A 82 -23.70 15.26 48.11
C VAL A 82 -23.22 15.43 49.55
N LEU A 83 -21.91 15.53 49.75
CA LEU A 83 -21.36 15.78 51.08
C LEU A 83 -21.79 17.16 51.57
N HIS A 84 -22.16 17.23 52.83
CA HIS A 84 -22.62 18.46 53.43
C HIS A 84 -22.27 18.48 54.92
N LYS A 85 -22.08 19.69 55.46
CA LYS A 85 -21.85 19.93 56.89
C LYS A 85 -22.91 20.88 57.43
N GLN A 86 -23.40 20.61 58.64
CA GLN A 86 -24.40 21.47 59.28
C GLN A 86 -23.78 22.83 59.65
N LEU A 87 -24.47 23.94 59.36
CA LEU A 87 -23.99 25.30 59.64
C LEU A 87 -24.22 25.73 61.09
N SER A 88 -25.31 25.29 61.71
CA SER A 88 -25.68 25.63 63.09
C SER A 88 -26.58 24.54 63.70
N GLU A 89 -26.43 24.29 65.00
CA GLU A 89 -27.33 23.43 65.78
C GLU A 89 -28.62 24.16 66.22
N GLU A 90 -28.60 25.50 66.27
CA GLU A 90 -29.62 26.32 66.94
C GLU A 90 -30.65 26.96 65.99
N GLN A 91 -30.58 26.66 64.68
CA GLN A 91 -31.36 27.18 63.53
C GLN A 91 -30.70 28.30 62.71
N PRO A 92 -30.92 28.31 61.38
CA PRO A 92 -31.70 27.35 60.58
C PRO A 92 -30.94 26.03 60.28
N LYS A 93 -31.68 24.95 59.94
CA LYS A 93 -31.18 23.62 59.54
C LYS A 93 -30.53 23.64 58.15
N GLU A 94 -29.67 24.61 57.91
CA GLU A 94 -28.95 24.77 56.66
C GLU A 94 -27.65 23.96 56.70
N ASN A 95 -27.35 23.34 55.56
CA ASN A 95 -26.11 22.61 55.38
C ASN A 95 -25.25 23.31 54.32
N ILE A 96 -23.96 23.46 54.58
CA ILE A 96 -22.99 23.91 53.59
C ILE A 96 -22.57 22.72 52.72
N ILE A 97 -22.75 22.87 51.41
CA ILE A 97 -22.37 21.86 50.41
C ILE A 97 -21.04 22.19 49.71
N SER A 98 -20.55 23.42 49.83
CA SER A 98 -19.24 23.85 49.30
C SER A 98 -18.11 23.41 50.21
N ILE A 99 -18.03 22.10 50.45
CA ILE A 99 -16.95 21.43 51.16
C ILE A 99 -16.21 20.51 50.19
N GLU A 100 -14.90 20.38 50.37
CA GLU A 100 -14.06 19.52 49.53
C GLU A 100 -14.07 18.07 50.01
N GLU A 101 -14.25 17.85 51.32
CA GLU A 101 -14.16 16.54 51.95
C GLU A 101 -14.79 16.53 53.36
N LEU A 102 -15.06 15.33 53.86
CA LEU A 102 -15.35 15.03 55.27
C LEU A 102 -14.26 14.13 55.83
N SER A 103 -13.77 14.44 57.04
CA SER A 103 -12.78 13.64 57.74
C SER A 103 -13.37 13.00 59.00
N PHE A 104 -12.94 11.77 59.28
CA PHE A 104 -13.38 10.96 60.43
C PHE A 104 -12.15 10.42 61.15
N THR A 105 -12.19 10.45 62.49
CA THR A 105 -11.10 9.99 63.37
C THR A 105 -11.47 8.77 64.20
N HIS A 106 -12.76 8.43 64.28
CA HIS A 106 -13.30 7.34 65.09
C HIS A 106 -14.33 6.51 64.32
N PHE A 107 -14.71 5.36 64.87
CA PHE A 107 -15.79 4.52 64.38
C PHE A 107 -16.60 3.95 65.56
N ARG A 108 -17.84 3.54 65.30
CA ARG A 108 -18.69 2.85 66.29
C ARG A 108 -19.58 1.80 65.62
N VAL A 109 -20.17 0.91 66.41
CA VAL A 109 -21.19 -0.02 65.90
C VAL A 109 -22.44 0.77 65.49
N PHE A 110 -22.96 0.52 64.30
CA PHE A 110 -24.15 1.17 63.78
C PHE A 110 -25.41 0.35 64.06
N SER A 111 -26.45 0.98 64.61
CA SER A 111 -27.78 0.38 64.80
C SER A 111 -28.81 1.11 63.94
N ASP A 112 -29.51 0.38 63.08
CA ASP A 112 -30.56 0.86 62.17
C ASP A 112 -31.98 0.67 62.75
N GLU A 113 -32.14 0.94 64.05
CA GLU A 113 -33.43 0.81 64.73
C GLU A 113 -34.51 1.77 64.21
N LYS A 114 -34.10 2.91 63.65
CA LYS A 114 -35.00 3.99 63.23
C LYS A 114 -35.55 3.79 61.83
N ALA A 115 -34.67 3.58 60.84
CA ALA A 115 -35.11 3.47 59.45
C ALA A 115 -35.47 2.02 59.08
N LYS A 116 -34.77 1.02 59.64
CA LYS A 116 -34.96 -0.43 59.35
C LYS A 116 -34.89 -0.71 57.86
N TYR A 117 -33.70 -0.60 57.27
CA TYR A 117 -33.40 -0.73 55.85
C TYR A 117 -33.34 -2.21 55.40
N SER A 118 -34.49 -2.86 55.46
CA SER A 118 -34.70 -4.24 54.99
C SER A 118 -34.93 -4.30 53.47
N PRO A 119 -34.45 -5.34 52.77
CA PRO A 119 -33.65 -6.48 53.28
C PRO A 119 -32.13 -6.24 53.30
N TYR A 120 -31.66 -5.04 52.94
CA TYR A 120 -30.24 -4.76 52.68
C TYR A 120 -29.33 -4.92 53.90
N PHE A 121 -29.77 -4.47 55.09
CA PHE A 121 -28.99 -4.58 56.33
C PHE A 121 -29.48 -5.70 57.26
N TYR A 122 -30.37 -6.57 56.79
CA TYR A 122 -31.01 -7.58 57.63
C TYR A 122 -30.96 -8.97 56.99
N GLU A 123 -30.44 -9.95 57.73
CA GLU A 123 -30.47 -11.38 57.40
C GLU A 123 -31.35 -12.09 58.44
N ASP A 124 -32.37 -12.85 58.00
CA ASP A 124 -33.31 -13.56 58.89
C ASP A 124 -33.92 -12.68 60.02
N GLU A 125 -34.26 -11.43 59.68
CA GLU A 125 -34.77 -10.39 60.58
C GLU A 125 -33.77 -9.81 61.61
N GLU A 126 -32.51 -10.28 61.61
CA GLU A 126 -31.44 -9.72 62.42
C GLU A 126 -30.56 -8.77 61.62
N GLN A 127 -30.15 -7.64 62.23
CA GLN A 127 -29.28 -6.68 61.56
C GLN A 127 -27.86 -7.25 61.46
N ILE A 128 -27.27 -7.20 60.27
CA ILE A 128 -25.86 -7.59 60.10
C ILE A 128 -24.92 -6.62 60.84
N PRO A 129 -23.73 -7.06 61.28
CA PRO A 129 -22.73 -6.18 61.86
C PRO A 129 -22.27 -5.12 60.85
N ILE A 130 -22.47 -3.85 61.20
CA ILE A 130 -22.08 -2.68 60.39
C ILE A 130 -21.51 -1.64 61.35
N TRP A 131 -20.51 -0.90 60.89
CA TRP A 131 -19.91 0.19 61.68
C TRP A 131 -20.04 1.52 60.96
N GLU A 132 -20.23 2.59 61.72
CA GLU A 132 -20.34 3.97 61.25
C GLU A 132 -19.05 4.74 61.55
N PHE A 133 -18.60 5.56 60.60
CA PHE A 133 -17.56 6.56 60.85
C PHE A 133 -18.10 7.74 61.64
N CYS A 134 -17.36 8.13 62.67
CA CYS A 134 -17.73 9.19 63.61
C CYS A 134 -16.50 9.98 64.08
N ASN A 135 -16.73 10.92 64.99
CA ASN A 135 -15.67 11.71 65.62
C ASN A 135 -15.58 11.41 67.12
N GLU A 136 -14.55 11.91 67.78
CA GLU A 136 -14.29 11.68 69.22
C GLU A 136 -15.47 12.07 70.13
N GLU A 137 -16.26 13.07 69.71
CA GLU A 137 -17.39 13.62 70.47
C GLU A 137 -18.64 12.70 70.45
N ASP A 138 -18.63 11.65 69.63
CA ASP A 138 -19.75 10.72 69.49
C ASP A 138 -19.76 9.64 70.59
N ASN A 139 -20.96 9.26 71.06
CA ASN A 139 -21.11 8.16 72.02
C ASN A 139 -20.62 6.83 71.41
N ASP A 140 -19.94 6.05 72.26
CA ASP A 140 -19.36 4.73 71.94
C ASP A 140 -18.34 4.77 70.79
N ALA A 141 -17.72 5.93 70.53
CA ALA A 141 -16.69 6.12 69.52
C ALA A 141 -15.36 5.46 69.94
N LEU A 142 -14.80 4.64 69.05
CA LEU A 142 -13.49 4.01 69.18
C LEU A 142 -12.51 4.61 68.17
N PRO A 143 -11.25 4.89 68.55
CA PRO A 143 -10.24 5.42 67.62
C PRO A 143 -10.04 4.50 66.41
N LEU A 144 -9.81 5.06 65.21
CA LEU A 144 -9.57 4.24 64.01
C LEU A 144 -8.34 3.31 64.14
N ALA A 145 -7.43 3.58 65.07
CA ALA A 145 -6.29 2.69 65.33
C ALA A 145 -6.69 1.34 65.96
N GLU A 146 -7.86 1.25 66.60
CA GLU A 146 -8.31 0.03 67.31
C GLU A 146 -8.98 -1.00 66.39
N GLN A 147 -9.34 -0.62 65.17
CA GLN A 147 -9.89 -1.55 64.20
C GLN A 147 -8.76 -2.28 63.47
N GLU A 148 -8.81 -3.60 63.52
CA GLU A 148 -7.94 -4.48 62.75
C GLU A 148 -8.55 -4.72 61.35
N ASN A 149 -7.70 -4.88 60.32
CA ASN A 149 -8.11 -5.26 58.95
C ASN A 149 -9.00 -4.27 58.16
N TRP A 150 -8.72 -2.96 58.24
CA TRP A 150 -9.31 -1.94 57.35
C TRP A 150 -9.25 -2.28 55.86
N GLU A 151 -8.22 -3.02 55.43
CA GLU A 151 -8.01 -3.45 54.04
C GLU A 151 -9.09 -4.42 53.54
N ASN A 152 -9.78 -5.14 54.44
CA ASN A 152 -10.84 -6.08 54.08
C ASN A 152 -12.25 -5.47 54.17
N MET A 153 -12.37 -4.21 54.59
CA MET A 153 -13.64 -3.52 54.75
C MET A 153 -14.04 -2.81 53.45
N ASN A 154 -15.30 -2.96 53.05
CA ASN A 154 -15.91 -2.19 51.98
C ASN A 154 -16.73 -1.04 52.58
N PHE A 155 -16.71 0.11 51.90
CA PHE A 155 -17.33 1.33 52.37
C PHE A 155 -18.60 1.63 51.57
N LEU A 156 -19.60 2.18 52.24
CA LEU A 156 -20.79 2.68 51.61
C LEU A 156 -21.26 3.97 52.26
N VAL A 157 -21.99 4.76 51.49
CA VAL A 157 -22.76 5.89 52.03
C VAL A 157 -24.23 5.51 52.06
N TYR A 158 -24.87 5.72 53.20
CA TYR A 158 -26.27 5.39 53.46
C TYR A 158 -27.05 6.65 53.84
N LEU A 159 -28.19 6.87 53.20
CA LEU A 159 -29.11 7.95 53.52
C LEU A 159 -30.22 7.43 54.45
N GLU A 160 -29.95 7.47 55.75
CA GLU A 160 -30.88 7.09 56.81
C GLU A 160 -32.07 8.06 56.81
N SER A 161 -33.27 7.59 56.45
CA SER A 161 -34.47 8.44 56.47
C SER A 161 -35.64 7.82 57.23
N TYR A 162 -36.24 8.59 58.13
CA TYR A 162 -37.35 8.12 58.98
C TYR A 162 -38.20 9.30 59.48
N PRO A 163 -39.49 9.08 59.76
CA PRO A 163 -40.28 10.03 60.52
C PRO A 163 -39.79 10.07 61.97
N LYS A 164 -39.51 11.26 62.51
CA LYS A 164 -39.18 11.43 63.92
C LYS A 164 -40.44 11.17 64.75
N SER A 165 -40.36 10.25 65.69
CA SER A 165 -41.44 10.01 66.66
C SER A 165 -41.69 11.28 67.48
N GLU A 166 -42.96 11.60 67.74
CA GLU A 166 -43.34 12.72 68.60
C GLU A 166 -42.77 12.50 70.01
N ASP A 167 -42.09 13.52 70.56
CA ASP A 167 -41.73 13.52 71.98
C ASP A 167 -43.02 13.54 72.82
N ILE A 168 -42.98 12.96 74.02
CA ILE A 168 -44.15 12.82 74.91
C ILE A 168 -44.85 14.17 75.06
N CYS A 169 -46.01 14.29 74.42
CA CYS A 169 -46.91 15.41 74.55
C CYS A 169 -47.35 15.55 76.02
N GLY A 170 -46.92 16.61 76.69
CA GLY A 170 -47.58 17.05 77.92
C GLY A 170 -49.02 17.50 77.64
N ASP A 171 -49.77 17.85 78.69
CA ASP A 171 -51.21 18.20 78.73
C ASP A 171 -51.67 19.39 77.82
N ILE A 172 -50.89 19.78 76.80
CA ILE A 172 -51.23 20.86 75.85
C ILE A 172 -51.07 20.33 74.42
N ASN A 173 -52.23 20.14 73.79
CA ASN A 173 -52.52 19.75 72.40
C ASN A 173 -51.33 19.67 71.40
N CYS A 174 -50.97 18.44 71.01
CA CYS A 174 -49.99 18.13 69.96
C CYS A 174 -50.52 18.20 68.53
N ASP A 175 -51.79 18.59 68.33
CA ASP A 175 -52.43 18.70 67.00
C ASP A 175 -51.77 19.71 66.03
N ASN A 176 -50.85 20.56 66.52
CA ASN A 176 -50.28 21.67 65.77
C ASN A 176 -48.86 21.44 65.25
N GLN A 177 -48.25 20.26 65.48
CA GLN A 177 -46.89 19.97 65.03
C GLN A 177 -46.90 18.87 63.97
N GLY A 178 -46.41 19.18 62.76
CA GLY A 178 -46.23 18.17 61.71
C GLY A 178 -45.11 17.19 62.08
N ILE A 179 -45.21 15.94 61.59
CA ILE A 179 -44.18 14.91 61.81
C ILE A 179 -42.92 15.28 61.02
N GLU A 180 -41.84 15.56 61.75
CA GLU A 180 -40.53 15.86 61.15
C GLU A 180 -40.01 14.66 60.35
N GLN A 181 -39.71 14.87 59.07
CA GLN A 181 -39.03 13.89 58.24
C GLN A 181 -37.51 14.10 58.36
N VAL A 182 -36.81 13.11 58.91
CA VAL A 182 -35.36 13.16 59.12
C VAL A 182 -34.66 12.44 57.97
N SER A 183 -33.59 13.05 57.45
CA SER A 183 -32.65 12.42 56.52
C SER A 183 -31.22 12.70 56.99
N LYS A 184 -30.44 11.65 57.24
CA LYS A 184 -29.05 11.73 57.71
C LYS A 184 -28.13 10.95 56.79
N LEU A 185 -27.01 11.57 56.41
CA LEU A 185 -25.97 10.91 55.62
C LEU A 185 -25.03 10.17 56.57
N ARG A 186 -24.92 8.86 56.39
CA ARG A 186 -24.12 7.94 57.20
C ARG A 186 -23.02 7.33 56.35
N PHE A 187 -21.80 7.27 56.85
CA PHE A 187 -20.69 6.58 56.20
C PHE A 187 -20.45 5.29 56.95
N LEU A 188 -20.69 4.16 56.29
CA LEU A 188 -20.69 2.85 56.90
C LEU A 188 -19.59 1.97 56.30
N MET A 189 -19.14 1.00 57.07
CA MET A 189 -18.22 -0.05 56.62
C MET A 189 -18.76 -1.44 56.96
N LEU A 190 -18.51 -2.38 56.05
CA LEU A 190 -18.90 -3.78 56.16
C LEU A 190 -17.77 -4.70 55.71
N GLU A 191 -17.70 -5.88 56.31
CA GLU A 191 -16.78 -6.93 55.89
C GLU A 191 -17.11 -7.47 54.49
N ASN A 192 -16.09 -7.90 53.76
CA ASN A 192 -16.22 -8.38 52.39
C ASN A 192 -17.10 -9.62 52.22
N GLU A 193 -17.26 -10.46 53.25
CA GLU A 193 -18.15 -11.62 53.19
C GLU A 193 -19.63 -11.20 53.22
N ARG A 194 -19.94 -10.12 53.96
CA ARG A 194 -21.31 -9.64 54.16
C ARG A 194 -21.79 -8.73 53.05
N ILE A 195 -20.88 -7.96 52.41
CA ILE A 195 -21.26 -7.12 51.27
C ILE A 195 -21.81 -7.93 50.08
N GLN A 196 -21.46 -9.22 49.97
CA GLN A 196 -22.02 -10.10 48.93
C GLN A 196 -23.55 -10.19 49.00
N GLY A 197 -24.14 -10.13 50.21
CA GLY A 197 -25.59 -10.07 50.37
C GLY A 197 -26.21 -8.86 49.68
N LEU A 198 -25.58 -7.69 49.81
CA LEU A 198 -25.98 -6.45 49.13
C LEU A 198 -25.79 -6.57 47.61
N VAL A 199 -24.64 -7.07 47.16
CA VAL A 199 -24.33 -7.22 45.73
C VAL A 199 -25.31 -8.18 45.05
N ASN A 200 -25.69 -9.26 45.72
CA ASN A 200 -26.67 -10.24 45.20
C ASN A 200 -28.09 -9.64 45.07
N GLN A 201 -28.44 -8.66 45.89
CA GLN A 201 -29.70 -7.91 45.79
C GLN A 201 -29.63 -6.78 44.75
N ASP A 202 -28.41 -6.37 44.37
CA ASP A 202 -28.15 -5.36 43.35
C ASP A 202 -27.99 -5.97 41.95
N GLU A 203 -29.12 -6.12 41.26
CA GLU A 203 -29.15 -6.59 39.87
C GLU A 203 -28.37 -5.68 38.90
N ILE A 204 -28.27 -4.37 39.18
CA ILE A 204 -27.59 -3.40 38.28
C ILE A 204 -26.08 -3.59 38.38
N LEU A 205 -25.55 -3.61 39.59
CA LEU A 205 -24.13 -3.86 39.85
C LEU A 205 -23.73 -5.25 39.36
N SER A 206 -24.51 -6.29 39.69
CA SER A 206 -24.25 -7.66 39.24
C SER A 206 -24.20 -7.77 37.72
N LYS A 207 -25.18 -7.18 37.01
CA LYS A 207 -25.19 -7.13 35.54
C LYS A 207 -23.99 -6.36 34.98
N SER A 208 -23.65 -5.23 35.59
CA SER A 208 -22.48 -4.43 35.18
C SER A 208 -21.17 -5.20 35.32
N LEU A 209 -20.99 -5.94 36.41
CA LEU A 209 -19.79 -6.76 36.64
C LEU A 209 -19.69 -7.90 35.62
N GLY A 210 -20.81 -8.60 35.37
CA GLY A 210 -20.86 -9.65 34.34
C GLY A 210 -20.53 -9.12 32.95
N ILE A 211 -21.08 -7.96 32.57
CA ILE A 211 -20.76 -7.28 31.30
C ILE A 211 -19.27 -6.93 31.22
N GLN A 212 -18.67 -6.40 32.30
CA GLN A 212 -17.24 -6.06 32.31
C GLN A 212 -16.35 -7.29 32.16
N GLN A 213 -16.71 -8.42 32.78
CA GLN A 213 -16.00 -9.68 32.61
C GLN A 213 -16.04 -10.15 31.16
N LEU A 214 -17.24 -10.20 30.55
CA LEU A 214 -17.41 -10.59 29.15
C LEU A 214 -16.63 -9.67 28.20
N ILE A 215 -16.65 -8.35 28.45
CA ILE A 215 -15.86 -7.38 27.69
C ILE A 215 -14.35 -7.65 27.79
N GLY A 216 -13.89 -8.11 28.95
CA GLY A 216 -12.49 -8.50 29.19
C GLY A 216 -12.07 -9.73 28.40
N GLU A 217 -12.99 -10.66 28.15
CA GLU A 217 -12.76 -11.87 27.35
C GLU A 217 -12.80 -11.56 25.83
N LEU A 218 -13.50 -10.51 25.41
CA LEU A 218 -13.57 -10.07 24.01
C LEU A 218 -12.26 -9.44 23.51
N SER A 219 -11.51 -10.22 22.74
CA SER A 219 -10.27 -9.80 22.08
C SER A 219 -10.46 -9.53 20.59
N PRO A 220 -9.87 -8.44 20.04
CA PRO A 220 -9.80 -8.24 18.59
C PRO A 220 -9.02 -9.38 17.92
N ILE A 221 -9.46 -9.78 16.74
CA ILE A 221 -8.86 -10.91 16.01
C ILE A 221 -8.17 -10.39 14.74
N GLN A 222 -7.14 -11.10 14.27
CA GLN A 222 -6.45 -10.84 13.01
C GLN A 222 -6.30 -12.13 12.21
N LEU A 223 -6.38 -12.02 10.89
CA LEU A 223 -6.11 -13.15 10.00
C LEU A 223 -4.62 -13.35 9.78
N MET A 224 -4.24 -14.62 9.60
CA MET A 224 -2.91 -14.98 9.15
C MET A 224 -2.61 -14.37 7.78
N LYS A 225 -1.44 -13.76 7.64
CA LYS A 225 -1.02 -13.12 6.40
C LYS A 225 -0.63 -14.17 5.35
N VAL A 226 -1.21 -14.07 4.16
CA VAL A 226 -0.78 -14.84 2.99
C VAL A 226 0.43 -14.18 2.33
N VAL A 227 1.46 -14.97 2.04
CA VAL A 227 2.69 -14.52 1.39
C VAL A 227 2.98 -15.35 0.15
N HIS A 228 2.94 -14.71 -1.02
CA HIS A 228 3.26 -15.33 -2.29
C HIS A 228 4.77 -15.44 -2.51
N ASN A 229 5.23 -16.58 -3.02
CA ASN A 229 6.62 -16.81 -3.41
C ASN A 229 6.72 -17.78 -4.61
N GLY A 230 7.93 -17.92 -5.14
CA GLY A 230 8.19 -18.75 -6.32
C GLY A 230 8.02 -20.27 -6.16
N GLN A 231 7.69 -20.76 -4.95
CA GLN A 231 7.45 -22.18 -4.68
C GLN A 231 5.97 -22.50 -4.39
N ASN A 232 5.22 -21.55 -3.81
CA ASN A 232 3.83 -21.73 -3.38
C ASN A 232 2.79 -21.08 -4.32
N THR A 233 3.22 -20.42 -5.38
CA THR A 233 2.36 -19.68 -6.32
C THR A 233 2.71 -20.06 -7.77
N THR A 234 2.72 -21.36 -8.06
CA THR A 234 3.13 -21.88 -9.38
C THR A 234 2.07 -22.69 -10.12
N SER A 235 0.92 -22.95 -9.48
CA SER A 235 -0.27 -23.58 -10.07
C SER A 235 -1.54 -23.10 -9.36
N LEU A 236 -2.71 -23.28 -9.99
CA LEU A 236 -4.02 -23.00 -9.38
C LEU A 236 -4.16 -23.68 -8.01
N SER A 237 -3.90 -24.98 -7.93
CA SER A 237 -4.04 -25.76 -6.70
C SER A 237 -3.14 -25.26 -5.56
N GLN A 238 -1.94 -24.79 -5.87
CA GLN A 238 -1.05 -24.23 -4.84
C GLN A 238 -1.56 -22.90 -4.29
N ILE A 239 -2.10 -22.04 -5.15
CA ILE A 239 -2.68 -20.76 -4.75
C ILE A 239 -3.89 -21.00 -3.84
N ASP A 240 -4.78 -21.91 -4.24
CA ASP A 240 -5.97 -22.26 -3.46
C ASP A 240 -5.58 -22.77 -2.06
N LYS A 241 -4.62 -23.71 -2.00
CA LYS A 241 -4.07 -24.26 -0.76
C LYS A 241 -3.37 -23.22 0.11
N LEU A 242 -2.70 -22.24 -0.51
CA LEU A 242 -2.01 -21.18 0.22
C LEU A 242 -3.00 -20.32 1.01
N TYR A 243 -4.14 -19.97 0.40
CA TYR A 243 -5.20 -19.22 1.07
C TYR A 243 -5.99 -20.08 2.05
N SER A 244 -6.32 -21.34 1.71
CA SER A 244 -7.02 -22.25 2.63
C SER A 244 -6.19 -22.52 3.89
N ALA A 245 -4.89 -22.76 3.75
CA ALA A 245 -3.99 -22.97 4.89
C ALA A 245 -3.89 -21.75 5.80
N ALA A 246 -3.98 -20.52 5.27
CA ALA A 246 -4.01 -19.32 6.10
C ALA A 246 -5.31 -19.21 6.92
N LEU A 247 -6.43 -19.72 6.41
CA LEU A 247 -7.72 -19.77 7.10
C LEU A 247 -7.75 -20.88 8.16
N GLU A 248 -7.23 -22.06 7.83
CA GLU A 248 -7.21 -23.23 8.73
C GLU A 248 -6.23 -23.09 9.89
N ASN A 249 -5.00 -22.62 9.63
CA ASN A 249 -3.95 -22.57 10.67
C ASN A 249 -4.17 -21.47 11.71
N GLY A 250 -5.06 -20.51 11.47
CA GLY A 250 -5.22 -19.33 12.30
C GLY A 250 -6.28 -19.43 13.40
N ASN A 251 -7.10 -20.49 13.45
CA ASN A 251 -8.30 -20.64 14.29
C ASN A 251 -9.26 -19.43 14.30
N THR A 252 -9.06 -18.47 13.38
CA THR A 252 -9.66 -17.14 13.43
C THR A 252 -11.19 -17.18 13.35
N LEU A 253 -11.73 -18.07 12.51
CA LEU A 253 -13.17 -18.23 12.36
C LEU A 253 -13.82 -18.91 13.58
N GLU A 254 -13.10 -19.80 14.27
CA GLU A 254 -13.59 -20.43 15.50
C GLU A 254 -13.61 -19.41 16.65
N ASP A 255 -12.54 -18.63 16.79
CA ASP A 255 -12.44 -17.58 17.81
C ASP A 255 -13.46 -16.46 17.58
N LEU A 256 -13.74 -16.12 16.32
CA LEU A 256 -14.82 -15.20 15.96
C LEU A 256 -16.18 -15.76 16.40
N GLY A 257 -16.45 -17.05 16.15
CA GLY A 257 -17.69 -17.71 16.57
C GLY A 257 -17.88 -17.70 18.10
N LYS A 258 -16.82 -18.01 18.86
CA LYS A 258 -16.81 -17.90 20.32
C LYS A 258 -17.09 -16.47 20.79
N GLY A 259 -16.45 -15.49 20.13
CA GLY A 259 -16.68 -14.08 20.38
C GLY A 259 -18.12 -13.64 20.17
N LEU A 260 -18.75 -14.09 19.08
CA LEU A 260 -20.17 -13.82 18.82
C LEU A 260 -21.09 -14.44 19.87
N HIS A 261 -20.77 -15.65 20.35
CA HIS A 261 -21.53 -16.29 21.42
C HIS A 261 -21.51 -15.45 22.70
N LEU A 262 -20.32 -15.00 23.12
CA LEU A 262 -20.17 -14.11 24.29
C LEU A 262 -20.94 -12.79 24.12
N ILE A 263 -20.97 -12.24 22.91
CA ILE A 263 -21.74 -11.03 22.60
C ILE A 263 -23.25 -11.27 22.79
N ILE A 264 -23.80 -12.38 22.27
CA ILE A 264 -25.22 -12.68 22.43
C ILE A 264 -25.56 -12.94 23.90
N GLU A 265 -24.72 -13.69 24.61
CA GLU A 265 -24.90 -14.00 26.03
C GLU A 265 -24.92 -12.72 26.89
N GLY A 266 -23.96 -11.83 26.71
CA GLY A 266 -23.85 -10.60 27.51
C GLY A 266 -24.78 -9.47 27.09
N PHE A 267 -25.04 -9.35 25.78
CA PHE A 267 -25.66 -8.18 25.18
C PHE A 267 -26.97 -8.49 24.46
N GLY A 268 -27.48 -9.72 24.50
CA GLY A 268 -28.74 -10.10 23.82
C GLY A 268 -29.92 -9.16 24.10
N SER A 269 -30.01 -8.62 25.32
CA SER A 269 -31.07 -7.65 25.69
C SER A 269 -31.05 -6.31 24.93
N ILE A 270 -29.90 -5.92 24.35
CA ILE A 270 -29.77 -4.70 23.54
C ILE A 270 -29.85 -4.98 22.04
N LEU A 271 -29.81 -6.25 21.63
CA LEU A 271 -29.93 -6.67 20.25
C LEU A 271 -31.39 -6.65 19.80
N GLU A 272 -31.60 -6.46 18.50
CA GLU A 272 -32.90 -6.62 17.86
C GLU A 272 -33.36 -8.07 18.00
N GLN A 273 -34.66 -8.26 18.23
CA GLN A 273 -35.27 -9.57 18.47
C GLN A 273 -35.90 -10.11 17.18
N ASP A 274 -35.23 -9.87 16.04
CA ASP A 274 -35.60 -10.47 14.76
C ASP A 274 -34.99 -11.87 14.61
N GLU A 275 -35.58 -12.67 13.74
CA GLU A 275 -35.23 -14.09 13.55
C GLU A 275 -33.74 -14.29 13.19
N ASP A 276 -33.18 -13.41 12.37
CA ASP A 276 -31.79 -13.50 11.95
C ASP A 276 -30.83 -13.21 13.10
N THR A 277 -31.13 -12.19 13.91
CA THR A 277 -30.31 -11.84 15.07
C THR A 277 -30.37 -12.91 16.17
N ILE A 278 -31.54 -13.51 16.39
CA ILE A 278 -31.73 -14.60 17.36
C ILE A 278 -30.93 -15.84 16.95
N ASN A 279 -30.96 -16.19 15.66
CA ASN A 279 -30.28 -17.37 15.11
C ASN A 279 -28.86 -17.09 14.62
N LEU A 280 -28.23 -15.97 15.02
CA LEU A 280 -26.93 -15.52 14.52
C LEU A 280 -25.85 -16.61 14.59
N ILE A 281 -25.76 -17.36 15.69
CA ILE A 281 -24.73 -18.41 15.86
C ILE A 281 -24.98 -19.60 14.94
N GLU A 282 -26.25 -19.99 14.76
CA GLU A 282 -26.60 -21.08 13.86
C GLU A 282 -26.30 -20.71 12.42
N ILE A 283 -26.74 -19.52 11.99
CA ILE A 283 -26.45 -18.95 10.67
C ILE A 283 -24.94 -18.85 10.43
N TYR A 284 -24.19 -18.36 11.44
CA TYR A 284 -22.74 -18.25 11.35
C TYR A 284 -22.09 -19.61 11.15
N ASN A 285 -22.43 -20.60 11.98
CA ASN A 285 -21.84 -21.94 11.91
C ASN A 285 -22.19 -22.66 10.60
N GLU A 286 -23.44 -22.58 10.15
CA GLU A 286 -23.90 -23.17 8.89
C GLU A 286 -23.13 -22.60 7.69
N HIS A 287 -23.12 -21.27 7.55
CA HIS A 287 -22.43 -20.63 6.42
C HIS A 287 -20.91 -20.74 6.51
N VAL A 288 -20.32 -20.74 7.71
CA VAL A 288 -18.87 -20.94 7.83
C VAL A 288 -18.49 -22.35 7.41
N GLU A 289 -19.28 -23.36 7.75
CA GLU A 289 -19.04 -24.74 7.31
C GLU A 289 -19.17 -24.86 5.78
N ASP A 290 -20.26 -24.34 5.22
CA ASP A 290 -20.53 -24.38 3.77
C ASP A 290 -19.48 -23.60 2.97
N ILE A 291 -19.14 -22.38 3.39
CA ILE A 291 -18.23 -21.51 2.66
C ILE A 291 -16.76 -21.91 2.89
N PHE A 292 -16.34 -22.37 4.07
CA PHE A 292 -14.89 -22.55 4.31
C PHE A 292 -14.44 -24.00 4.30
N LYS A 293 -15.32 -24.98 4.56
CA LYS A 293 -14.92 -26.37 4.78
C LYS A 293 -15.40 -27.36 3.71
N ASN A 294 -16.39 -27.00 2.89
CA ASN A 294 -16.94 -27.88 1.84
C ASN A 294 -16.56 -27.40 0.42
N PRO A 295 -15.35 -27.68 -0.07
CA PRO A 295 -15.00 -27.36 -1.46
C PRO A 295 -15.85 -28.16 -2.46
N SER A 296 -16.39 -27.49 -3.47
CA SER A 296 -17.28 -28.08 -4.50
C SER A 296 -16.58 -28.37 -5.83
N GLU A 297 -15.36 -27.85 -6.04
CA GLU A 297 -14.62 -27.94 -7.31
C GLU A 297 -13.12 -28.19 -7.10
N ASP A 298 -12.39 -28.47 -8.18
CA ASP A 298 -10.92 -28.63 -8.17
C ASP A 298 -10.18 -27.33 -7.81
N TYR A 299 -10.80 -26.16 -8.03
CA TYR A 299 -10.33 -24.85 -7.61
C TYR A 299 -11.49 -24.06 -6.98
N ASN A 300 -11.35 -23.66 -5.72
CA ASN A 300 -12.48 -23.14 -4.91
C ASN A 300 -12.39 -21.65 -4.63
N PHE A 301 -11.49 -20.95 -5.34
CA PHE A 301 -11.30 -19.51 -5.23
C PHE A 301 -11.08 -19.04 -3.78
N PHE A 302 -10.28 -19.78 -3.00
CA PHE A 302 -10.01 -19.48 -1.58
C PHE A 302 -9.41 -18.08 -1.37
N GLN A 303 -8.84 -17.48 -2.42
CA GLN A 303 -8.43 -16.08 -2.43
C GLN A 303 -9.57 -15.11 -2.06
N TYR A 304 -10.77 -15.28 -2.62
CA TYR A 304 -11.91 -14.41 -2.31
C TYR A 304 -12.65 -14.83 -1.04
N ARG A 305 -12.62 -16.14 -0.69
CA ARG A 305 -13.06 -16.61 0.63
C ARG A 305 -12.21 -15.99 1.75
N TYR A 306 -10.90 -15.83 1.52
CA TYR A 306 -10.02 -15.09 2.43
C TYR A 306 -10.40 -13.60 2.55
N GLN A 307 -10.86 -12.95 1.47
CA GLN A 307 -11.37 -11.58 1.56
C GLN A 307 -12.67 -11.51 2.38
N LEU A 308 -13.60 -12.46 2.20
CA LEU A 308 -14.78 -12.57 3.06
C LEU A 308 -14.38 -12.71 4.53
N ALA A 309 -13.47 -13.64 4.85
CA ALA A 309 -13.00 -13.81 6.23
C ALA A 309 -12.43 -12.51 6.79
N LYS A 310 -11.73 -11.72 5.96
CA LYS A 310 -11.17 -10.43 6.36
C LYS A 310 -12.26 -9.41 6.64
N ASP A 311 -13.32 -9.36 5.83
CA ASP A 311 -14.48 -8.49 6.06
C ASP A 311 -15.24 -8.88 7.34
N LEU A 312 -15.40 -10.19 7.61
CA LEU A 312 -16.00 -10.71 8.84
C LEU A 312 -15.18 -10.29 10.07
N VAL A 313 -13.87 -10.51 10.05
CA VAL A 313 -12.97 -10.13 11.16
C VAL A 313 -12.97 -8.62 11.39
N ASN A 314 -12.93 -7.81 10.33
CA ASN A 314 -13.02 -6.36 10.45
C ASN A 314 -14.35 -5.92 11.06
N THR A 315 -15.46 -6.49 10.62
CA THR A 315 -16.80 -6.18 11.13
C THR A 315 -16.95 -6.61 12.60
N TYR A 316 -16.42 -7.77 12.97
CA TYR A 316 -16.38 -8.24 14.35
C TYR A 316 -15.54 -7.33 15.26
N ASN A 317 -14.38 -6.89 14.79
CA ASN A 317 -13.55 -5.94 15.54
C ASN A 317 -14.24 -4.58 15.73
N GLU A 318 -14.95 -4.09 14.72
CA GLU A 318 -15.80 -2.89 14.84
C GLU A 318 -16.94 -3.10 15.85
N LEU A 319 -17.55 -4.29 15.86
CA LEU A 319 -18.60 -4.67 16.82
C LEU A 319 -18.08 -4.66 18.26
N ILE A 320 -16.90 -5.22 18.53
CA ILE A 320 -16.26 -5.14 19.86
C ILE A 320 -16.09 -3.68 20.29
N ILE A 321 -15.61 -2.81 19.38
CA ILE A 321 -15.39 -1.39 19.69
C ILE A 321 -16.72 -0.69 20.00
N ALA A 322 -17.78 -1.00 19.25
CA ALA A 322 -19.11 -0.45 19.48
C ALA A 322 -19.69 -0.88 20.84
N ILE A 323 -19.57 -2.17 21.18
CA ILE A 323 -20.03 -2.75 22.45
C ILE A 323 -19.26 -2.16 23.64
N LYS A 324 -17.92 -2.07 23.55
CA LYS A 324 -17.08 -1.47 24.61
C LYS A 324 -17.43 -0.01 24.91
N LYS A 325 -18.04 0.71 23.97
CA LYS A 325 -18.50 2.10 24.12
C LYS A 325 -19.96 2.21 24.59
N PHE A 326 -20.69 1.10 24.63
CA PHE A 326 -22.11 1.08 24.96
C PHE A 326 -22.31 0.98 26.47
N ASP A 327 -22.49 2.13 27.12
CA ASP A 327 -22.62 2.27 28.57
C ASP A 327 -23.95 2.96 28.93
N TYR A 328 -25.06 2.25 28.73
CA TYR A 328 -26.41 2.76 29.02
C TYR A 328 -27.28 1.70 29.69
N PHE A 329 -28.06 2.14 30.68
CA PHE A 329 -28.97 1.30 31.46
C PHE A 329 -30.40 1.88 31.38
N PRO A 330 -31.26 1.36 30.48
CA PRO A 330 -32.62 1.85 30.36
C PRO A 330 -33.44 1.50 31.61
N ASN A 331 -34.06 2.51 32.23
CA ASN A 331 -35.03 2.38 33.33
C ASN A 331 -34.59 1.39 34.43
N PRO A 332 -33.55 1.71 35.21
CA PRO A 332 -33.12 0.85 36.31
C PRO A 332 -34.29 0.58 37.28
N LYS A 333 -34.37 -0.65 37.81
CA LYS A 333 -35.28 -0.94 38.92
C LYS A 333 -34.98 -0.01 40.09
N ILE A 334 -36.00 0.32 40.90
CA ILE A 334 -35.84 1.21 42.07
C ILE A 334 -35.34 0.50 43.34
N THR A 335 -35.21 -0.83 43.28
CA THR A 335 -34.85 -1.70 44.40
C THR A 335 -33.37 -2.06 44.56
N PRO A 336 -32.47 -1.97 43.57
CA PRO A 336 -31.09 -2.44 43.76
C PRO A 336 -30.30 -1.72 44.87
N PHE A 337 -30.42 -0.39 44.96
CA PHE A 337 -29.75 0.41 45.99
C PHE A 337 -30.54 1.69 46.33
N PRO A 338 -31.75 1.58 46.90
CA PRO A 338 -32.67 2.72 47.04
C PRO A 338 -32.13 3.83 47.93
N LYS A 339 -31.32 3.51 48.94
CA LYS A 339 -30.84 4.48 49.93
C LYS A 339 -29.34 4.44 50.19
N HIS A 340 -28.57 3.67 49.42
CA HIS A 340 -27.13 3.57 49.63
C HIS A 340 -26.34 3.64 48.32
N LEU A 341 -25.05 3.99 48.41
CA LEU A 341 -24.09 3.84 47.32
C LEU A 341 -22.82 3.17 47.85
N LEU A 342 -22.39 2.11 47.17
CA LEU A 342 -21.13 1.44 47.47
C LEU A 342 -19.95 2.27 46.95
N LEU A 343 -18.97 2.54 47.82
CA LEU A 343 -17.82 3.39 47.55
C LEU A 343 -16.54 2.59 47.22
N GLY A 344 -16.55 1.27 47.40
CA GLY A 344 -15.38 0.40 47.23
C GLY A 344 -14.55 0.27 48.50
N LYS A 345 -13.29 -0.16 48.37
CA LYS A 345 -12.28 -0.25 49.43
C LYS A 345 -11.24 0.87 49.31
N LEU A 346 -10.38 1.01 50.32
CA LEU A 346 -9.34 2.04 50.40
C LEU A 346 -8.24 1.89 49.34
N ASP A 347 -7.93 0.67 48.94
CA ASP A 347 -6.96 0.36 47.88
C ASP A 347 -7.55 0.53 46.47
N GLY A 348 -8.83 0.95 46.38
CA GLY A 348 -9.57 1.07 45.13
C GLY A 348 -10.15 -0.26 44.62
N SER A 349 -9.96 -1.37 45.34
CA SER A 349 -10.58 -2.66 45.04
C SER A 349 -11.98 -2.77 45.66
N GLY A 350 -12.66 -3.91 45.47
CA GLY A 350 -14.00 -4.17 46.02
C GLY A 350 -15.16 -3.60 45.21
N PHE A 351 -16.34 -3.57 45.83
CA PHE A 351 -17.59 -3.23 45.14
C PHE A 351 -17.88 -1.75 45.19
N ARG A 352 -17.97 -1.11 44.02
CA ARG A 352 -18.28 0.31 43.89
C ARG A 352 -19.32 0.54 42.81
N HIS A 353 -20.33 1.34 43.10
CA HIS A 353 -21.31 1.74 42.08
C HIS A 353 -20.67 2.68 41.06
N ASN A 354 -20.72 2.29 39.79
CA ASN A 354 -20.37 3.18 38.68
C ASN A 354 -21.55 4.11 38.37
N PHE A 355 -21.35 5.03 37.42
CA PHE A 355 -22.46 5.80 36.89
C PHE A 355 -23.21 5.00 35.83
N TYR A 356 -24.45 4.62 36.11
CA TYR A 356 -25.31 3.90 35.18
C TYR A 356 -26.17 4.89 34.42
N ARG A 357 -25.73 5.25 33.21
CA ARG A 357 -26.30 6.36 32.42
C ARG A 357 -27.69 6.02 31.91
N SER A 358 -28.61 6.99 32.00
CA SER A 358 -29.88 6.92 31.30
C SER A 358 -29.67 7.02 29.78
N PRO A 359 -30.49 6.31 28.97
CA PRO A 359 -30.59 6.53 27.53
C PRO A 359 -30.80 8.00 27.11
N ALA A 360 -31.40 8.82 27.97
CA ALA A 360 -31.70 10.23 27.68
C ALA A 360 -30.45 11.12 27.63
N LEU A 361 -29.34 10.73 28.27
CA LEU A 361 -28.10 11.53 28.31
C LEU A 361 -27.22 11.38 27.07
N GLY A 362 -27.58 10.53 26.13
CA GLY A 362 -26.67 10.20 25.04
C GLY A 362 -27.33 9.66 23.81
N SER A 363 -26.51 8.98 23.02
CA SER A 363 -26.87 8.48 21.70
C SER A 363 -27.25 7.00 21.77
N PHE A 364 -28.00 6.60 22.80
CA PHE A 364 -28.41 5.21 23.05
C PHE A 364 -28.98 4.54 21.80
N GLU A 365 -30.00 5.16 21.18
CA GLU A 365 -30.61 4.63 19.95
C GLU A 365 -29.63 4.56 18.78
N LYS A 366 -28.71 5.52 18.67
CA LYS A 366 -27.67 5.51 17.62
C LYS A 366 -26.66 4.38 17.87
N GLY A 367 -26.23 4.19 19.10
CA GLY A 367 -25.32 3.11 19.51
C GLY A 367 -25.96 1.75 19.31
N LYS A 368 -27.21 1.59 19.74
CA LYS A 368 -28.01 0.38 19.55
C LYS A 368 -28.17 0.05 18.07
N LYS A 369 -28.57 1.03 17.24
CA LYS A 369 -28.65 0.85 15.78
C LYS A 369 -27.31 0.50 15.15
N GLY A 370 -26.22 1.10 15.61
CA GLY A 370 -24.87 0.79 15.14
C GLY A 370 -24.46 -0.66 15.42
N ILE A 371 -24.70 -1.15 16.64
CA ILE A 371 -24.43 -2.56 17.02
C ILE A 371 -25.27 -3.51 16.17
N ASN A 372 -26.57 -3.26 16.04
CA ASN A 372 -27.47 -4.10 15.24
C ASN A 372 -27.10 -4.09 13.75
N SER A 373 -26.69 -2.94 13.22
CA SER A 373 -26.24 -2.85 11.82
C SER A 373 -24.99 -3.69 11.56
N LEU A 374 -24.03 -3.74 12.49
CA LEU A 374 -22.83 -4.58 12.37
C LEU A 374 -23.16 -6.07 12.41
N ILE A 375 -24.11 -6.49 13.25
CA ILE A 375 -24.60 -7.88 13.28
C ILE A 375 -25.28 -8.23 11.96
N LYS A 376 -26.18 -7.37 11.48
CA LYS A 376 -26.84 -7.55 10.18
C LYS A 376 -25.84 -7.59 9.03
N LYS A 377 -24.79 -6.78 9.09
CA LYS A 377 -23.68 -6.82 8.13
C LYS A 377 -22.97 -8.17 8.15
N LEU A 378 -22.64 -8.74 9.31
CA LEU A 378 -22.02 -10.06 9.42
C LEU A 378 -22.86 -11.15 8.74
N ILE A 379 -24.17 -11.18 9.04
CA ILE A 379 -25.11 -12.14 8.43
C ILE A 379 -25.20 -11.92 6.92
N ALA A 380 -25.32 -10.67 6.48
CA ALA A 380 -25.44 -10.32 5.07
C ALA A 380 -24.17 -10.66 4.29
N LEU A 381 -22.97 -10.47 4.87
CA LEU A 381 -21.70 -10.88 4.26
C LEU A 381 -21.68 -12.37 3.94
N LEU A 382 -22.11 -13.21 4.89
CA LEU A 382 -22.19 -14.67 4.71
C LEU A 382 -23.23 -15.06 3.65
N ARG A 383 -24.44 -14.51 3.73
CA ARG A 383 -25.55 -14.86 2.83
C ARG A 383 -25.39 -14.36 1.39
N SER A 384 -24.66 -13.26 1.20
CA SER A 384 -24.46 -12.65 -0.12
C SER A 384 -23.19 -13.13 -0.81
N PHE A 385 -22.33 -13.89 -0.13
CA PHE A 385 -21.09 -14.36 -0.72
C PHE A 385 -21.36 -15.40 -1.81
N GLU A 386 -21.05 -15.07 -3.06
CA GLU A 386 -21.19 -15.97 -4.20
C GLU A 386 -20.14 -15.61 -5.25
N ILE A 387 -19.34 -16.60 -5.66
CA ILE A 387 -18.32 -16.41 -6.70
C ILE A 387 -18.90 -16.88 -8.03
N LYS A 388 -19.03 -15.94 -8.97
CA LYS A 388 -19.50 -16.20 -10.33
C LYS A 388 -18.38 -15.95 -11.32
N VAL A 389 -18.18 -16.90 -12.23
CA VAL A 389 -17.27 -16.76 -13.38
C VAL A 389 -18.00 -16.11 -14.55
N ASP A 390 -17.24 -15.51 -15.47
CA ASP A 390 -17.72 -14.93 -16.74
C ASP A 390 -18.82 -13.87 -16.61
N GLN A 391 -18.76 -13.03 -15.56
CA GLN A 391 -19.73 -11.97 -15.32
C GLN A 391 -19.49 -10.67 -16.11
N GLY A 392 -18.33 -10.57 -16.76
CA GLY A 392 -17.88 -9.37 -17.45
C GLY A 392 -17.06 -8.45 -16.55
N LEU A 393 -15.90 -8.04 -17.06
CA LEU A 393 -14.97 -7.16 -16.38
C LEU A 393 -15.62 -5.82 -15.99
N ARG A 394 -15.50 -5.43 -14.72
CA ARG A 394 -15.78 -4.07 -14.26
C ARG A 394 -14.73 -3.61 -13.24
N ILE A 395 -14.56 -2.30 -13.17
CA ILE A 395 -13.69 -1.61 -12.21
C ILE A 395 -14.56 -0.59 -11.47
N ILE A 396 -14.47 -0.55 -10.13
CA ILE A 396 -15.16 0.43 -9.29
C ILE A 396 -14.16 1.11 -8.35
N PRO A 397 -14.30 2.42 -8.05
CA PRO A 397 -13.45 3.09 -7.09
C PRO A 397 -13.76 2.58 -5.67
N ASN A 398 -12.79 2.62 -4.78
CA ASN A 398 -12.92 2.21 -3.39
C ASN A 398 -12.02 3.06 -2.48
N GLY A 399 -12.42 3.24 -1.23
CA GLY A 399 -11.75 4.13 -0.30
C GLY A 399 -12.08 3.82 1.15
N LYS A 400 -11.60 4.68 2.06
CA LYS A 400 -11.97 4.61 3.47
C LYS A 400 -13.16 5.53 3.74
N ARG A 401 -14.11 5.01 4.52
CA ARG A 401 -15.30 5.75 4.98
C ARG A 401 -15.00 7.12 5.60
N LYS A 402 -13.87 7.25 6.30
CA LYS A 402 -13.46 8.52 6.94
C LYS A 402 -13.29 9.70 5.97
N HIS A 403 -13.11 9.41 4.68
CA HIS A 403 -12.93 10.42 3.65
C HIS A 403 -14.23 10.71 2.89
N ASN A 404 -15.09 9.70 2.71
CA ASN A 404 -16.38 9.81 2.03
C ASN A 404 -17.32 8.71 2.51
N ASP A 405 -18.55 9.07 2.87
CA ASP A 405 -19.54 8.14 3.42
C ASP A 405 -19.97 7.04 2.44
N ILE A 406 -19.82 7.25 1.13
CA ILE A 406 -20.15 6.25 0.09
C ILE A 406 -19.17 5.06 0.10
N PHE A 407 -17.98 5.24 0.69
CA PHE A 407 -16.95 4.21 0.81
C PHE A 407 -17.02 3.46 2.16
N PRO A 408 -16.58 2.20 2.22
CA PRO A 408 -16.01 1.38 1.14
C PRO A 408 -17.06 0.89 0.14
N SER A 409 -16.63 0.48 -1.06
CA SER A 409 -17.50 -0.08 -2.10
C SER A 409 -17.72 -1.59 -1.92
N ILE A 410 -18.82 -2.13 -2.44
CA ILE A 410 -19.17 -3.57 -2.38
C ILE A 410 -18.48 -4.33 -3.55
N PRO A 411 -17.57 -5.28 -3.25
CA PRO A 411 -16.88 -6.12 -4.25
C PRO A 411 -17.78 -7.07 -5.06
N PHE A 412 -17.23 -7.66 -6.13
CA PHE A 412 -17.97 -8.53 -7.05
C PHE A 412 -18.42 -9.87 -6.44
N TYR A 413 -17.71 -10.36 -5.42
CA TYR A 413 -17.97 -11.63 -4.75
C TYR A 413 -19.13 -11.54 -3.72
N TYR A 414 -19.83 -10.40 -3.64
CA TYR A 414 -21.10 -10.28 -2.92
C TYR A 414 -22.23 -9.95 -3.88
N VAL A 415 -23.24 -10.81 -3.97
CA VAL A 415 -24.42 -10.52 -4.79
C VAL A 415 -25.20 -9.33 -4.24
N ASN A 416 -25.98 -8.70 -5.12
CA ASN A 416 -26.80 -7.57 -4.75
C ASN A 416 -27.82 -7.99 -3.67
N ASN A 417 -27.66 -7.47 -2.46
CA ASN A 417 -28.46 -7.80 -1.29
C ASN A 417 -28.82 -6.50 -0.56
N GLU A 418 -30.12 -6.23 -0.39
CA GLU A 418 -30.60 -4.98 0.22
C GLU A 418 -30.14 -4.83 1.67
N VAL A 419 -30.13 -5.93 2.44
CA VAL A 419 -29.65 -5.93 3.83
C VAL A 419 -28.16 -5.61 3.86
N LEU A 420 -27.37 -6.16 2.93
CA LEU A 420 -25.95 -5.83 2.82
C LEU A 420 -25.76 -4.34 2.50
N ILE A 421 -26.46 -3.80 1.49
CA ILE A 421 -26.33 -2.40 1.08
C ILE A 421 -26.68 -1.45 2.24
N GLN A 422 -27.79 -1.70 2.94
CA GLN A 422 -28.24 -0.87 4.05
C GLN A 422 -27.26 -0.87 5.24
N ASN A 423 -26.51 -1.97 5.42
CA ASN A 423 -25.63 -2.17 6.57
C ASN A 423 -24.13 -2.14 6.23
N TRP A 424 -23.74 -1.91 4.97
CA TRP A 424 -22.35 -1.97 4.53
C TRP A 424 -21.49 -0.88 5.19
N GLY A 425 -22.01 0.35 5.23
CA GLY A 425 -21.32 1.52 5.76
C GLY A 425 -22.23 2.51 6.51
N LEU A 426 -23.46 2.13 6.88
CA LEU A 426 -24.48 3.04 7.48
C LEU A 426 -24.77 4.30 6.63
N ALA A 427 -24.35 4.33 5.36
CA ALA A 427 -24.52 5.44 4.43
C ALA A 427 -25.71 5.20 3.50
N ALA A 428 -26.33 6.28 3.04
CA ALA A 428 -27.54 6.21 2.21
C ALA A 428 -27.28 5.68 0.79
N GLU A 429 -26.06 5.84 0.26
CA GLU A 429 -25.67 5.41 -1.07
C GLU A 429 -24.30 4.71 -1.00
N VAL A 430 -24.20 3.49 -1.52
CA VAL A 430 -22.97 2.68 -1.54
C VAL A 430 -22.70 2.25 -2.98
N ILE A 431 -21.44 2.33 -3.41
CA ILE A 431 -21.04 1.86 -4.75
C ILE A 431 -20.95 0.34 -4.71
N SER A 432 -21.66 -0.32 -5.63
CA SER A 432 -21.63 -1.77 -5.80
C SER A 432 -21.08 -2.15 -7.16
N PHE A 433 -20.37 -3.29 -7.23
CA PHE A 433 -19.94 -3.90 -8.50
C PHE A 433 -21.11 -4.11 -9.47
N TYR A 434 -22.30 -4.40 -8.95
CA TYR A 434 -23.52 -4.67 -9.72
C TYR A 434 -24.30 -3.40 -10.11
N TYR A 435 -23.62 -2.26 -10.29
CA TYR A 435 -24.25 -1.02 -10.73
C TYR A 435 -25.00 -1.19 -12.06
N GLY A 436 -26.12 -0.45 -12.18
CA GLY A 436 -27.02 -0.48 -13.34
C GLY A 436 -26.44 0.22 -14.58
N MET A 437 -27.02 -0.08 -15.75
CA MET A 437 -26.62 0.52 -17.02
C MET A 437 -26.79 2.05 -16.96
N GLY A 438 -25.74 2.80 -17.33
CA GLY A 438 -25.72 4.26 -17.25
C GLY A 438 -25.13 4.83 -15.94
N ASN A 439 -24.94 4.00 -14.90
CA ASN A 439 -24.43 4.42 -13.59
C ASN A 439 -22.97 4.00 -13.37
N ASN A 440 -22.12 4.13 -14.39
CA ASN A 440 -20.70 3.76 -14.24
C ASN A 440 -20.02 4.71 -13.22
N PRO A 441 -19.56 4.22 -12.06
CA PRO A 441 -18.99 5.07 -11.02
C PRO A 441 -17.68 5.74 -11.49
N LEU A 442 -16.97 5.19 -12.47
CA LEU A 442 -15.74 5.80 -13.00
C LEU A 442 -15.96 7.10 -13.79
N LEU A 443 -17.22 7.45 -14.09
CA LEU A 443 -17.57 8.74 -14.70
C LEU A 443 -17.75 9.86 -13.66
N LEU A 444 -17.72 9.52 -12.36
CA LEU A 444 -17.92 10.44 -11.25
C LEU A 444 -16.58 10.67 -10.52
N GLU A 445 -16.41 11.87 -10.00
CA GLU A 445 -15.28 12.21 -9.14
C GLU A 445 -15.65 11.94 -7.68
N TYR A 446 -14.79 11.21 -6.97
CA TYR A 446 -14.98 10.89 -5.55
C TYR A 446 -13.76 11.35 -4.75
N ASP A 447 -14.02 12.13 -3.69
CA ASP A 447 -12.99 12.41 -2.70
C ASP A 447 -12.66 11.13 -1.90
N GLY A 448 -11.37 10.88 -1.66
CA GLY A 448 -10.92 9.76 -0.81
C GLY A 448 -10.79 8.40 -1.49
N VAL A 449 -10.68 8.35 -2.83
CA VAL A 449 -10.34 7.10 -3.55
C VAL A 449 -8.93 6.66 -3.19
N ASP A 450 -8.84 5.52 -2.49
CA ASP A 450 -7.57 4.92 -2.05
C ASP A 450 -7.20 3.67 -2.88
N SER A 451 -8.17 3.08 -3.60
CA SER A 451 -8.00 1.84 -4.36
C SER A 451 -9.08 1.67 -5.43
N TYR A 452 -8.90 0.69 -6.31
CA TYR A 452 -9.88 0.28 -7.31
C TYR A 452 -10.14 -1.20 -7.15
N LEU A 453 -11.41 -1.59 -6.99
CA LEU A 453 -11.81 -3.00 -7.00
C LEU A 453 -12.04 -3.43 -8.45
N ILE A 454 -11.50 -4.60 -8.82
CA ILE A 454 -11.54 -5.13 -10.19
C ILE A 454 -12.15 -6.53 -10.11
N GLY A 455 -13.23 -6.77 -10.85
CA GLY A 455 -14.03 -7.98 -10.68
C GLY A 455 -14.75 -8.44 -11.94
N GLY A 456 -15.43 -9.59 -11.84
CA GLY A 456 -16.23 -10.21 -12.91
C GLY A 456 -15.43 -10.83 -14.05
N HIS A 457 -14.11 -10.84 -13.94
CA HIS A 457 -13.19 -11.28 -14.97
C HIS A 457 -12.67 -12.71 -14.79
N LEU A 458 -13.07 -13.40 -13.70
CA LEU A 458 -12.76 -14.80 -13.47
C LEU A 458 -13.36 -15.69 -14.56
N GLY A 459 -12.60 -16.67 -15.06
CA GLY A 459 -13.01 -17.57 -16.14
C GLY A 459 -12.81 -17.02 -17.55
N MET A 460 -12.74 -15.69 -17.70
CA MET A 460 -12.59 -15.01 -18.99
C MET A 460 -11.19 -15.22 -19.59
N GLU A 461 -11.05 -14.93 -20.89
CA GLU A 461 -9.75 -15.01 -21.56
C GLU A 461 -8.74 -14.01 -20.99
N GLY A 462 -7.56 -14.50 -20.62
CA GLY A 462 -6.52 -13.76 -19.90
C GLY A 462 -5.99 -12.56 -20.69
N GLU A 463 -5.58 -12.77 -21.94
CA GLU A 463 -5.05 -11.70 -22.78
C GLU A 463 -6.11 -10.63 -23.07
N ASP A 464 -7.32 -11.04 -23.46
CA ASP A 464 -8.40 -10.09 -23.76
C ASP A 464 -8.84 -9.31 -22.50
N THR A 465 -8.84 -9.96 -21.33
CA THR A 465 -9.07 -9.30 -20.04
C THR A 465 -7.97 -8.28 -19.73
N PHE A 466 -6.70 -8.66 -19.92
CA PHE A 466 -5.57 -7.76 -19.72
C PHE A 466 -5.68 -6.50 -20.59
N GLN A 467 -5.96 -6.66 -21.88
CA GLN A 467 -6.16 -5.55 -22.80
C GLN A 467 -7.36 -4.69 -22.42
N ALA A 468 -8.46 -5.31 -21.98
CA ALA A 468 -9.64 -4.58 -21.52
C ALA A 468 -9.35 -3.73 -20.27
N ILE A 469 -8.62 -4.27 -19.28
CA ILE A 469 -8.21 -3.49 -18.10
C ILE A 469 -7.30 -2.33 -18.52
N GLN A 470 -6.32 -2.55 -19.41
CA GLN A 470 -5.45 -1.48 -19.90
C GLN A 470 -6.22 -0.38 -20.63
N SER A 471 -7.21 -0.76 -21.44
CA SER A 471 -8.10 0.17 -22.13
C SER A 471 -8.90 1.00 -21.12
N MET A 472 -9.51 0.37 -20.11
CA MET A 472 -10.26 1.08 -19.06
C MET A 472 -9.36 2.01 -18.24
N VAL A 473 -8.14 1.59 -17.89
CA VAL A 473 -7.16 2.43 -17.18
C VAL A 473 -6.87 3.70 -17.97
N SER A 474 -6.65 3.58 -19.28
CA SER A 474 -6.35 4.72 -20.14
C SER A 474 -7.59 5.59 -20.41
N GLN A 475 -8.76 4.96 -20.60
CA GLN A 475 -10.03 5.64 -20.87
C GLN A 475 -10.53 6.48 -19.69
N PHE A 476 -10.43 5.96 -18.46
CA PHE A 476 -10.93 6.62 -17.26
C PHE A 476 -9.82 7.30 -16.44
N GLY A 477 -8.58 7.31 -16.92
CA GLY A 477 -7.45 7.95 -16.24
C GLY A 477 -7.11 7.31 -14.89
N LEU A 478 -7.24 5.98 -14.77
CA LEU A 478 -7.04 5.28 -13.51
C LEU A 478 -5.55 5.21 -13.14
N GLU A 479 -5.26 5.43 -11.87
CA GLU A 479 -3.89 5.58 -11.38
C GLU A 479 -3.26 4.25 -10.94
N PHE A 480 -3.13 3.26 -11.82
CA PHE A 480 -2.38 2.03 -11.50
C PHE A 480 -1.75 1.40 -12.74
N LYS A 481 -0.77 0.50 -12.55
CA LYS A 481 -0.19 -0.31 -13.62
C LYS A 481 -0.82 -1.70 -13.66
N VAL A 482 -0.77 -2.34 -14.82
CA VAL A 482 -1.31 -3.70 -15.04
C VAL A 482 -0.20 -4.58 -15.59
N TYR A 483 0.03 -5.73 -14.97
CA TYR A 483 0.80 -6.84 -15.52
C TYR A 483 -0.10 -8.07 -15.67
N HIS A 484 0.26 -8.93 -16.60
CA HIS A 484 -0.41 -10.21 -16.82
C HIS A 484 0.64 -11.31 -16.88
N PHE A 485 0.40 -12.39 -16.16
CA PHE A 485 1.24 -13.58 -16.17
C PHE A 485 0.35 -14.80 -16.35
N ASP A 486 0.57 -15.53 -17.44
CA ASP A 486 -0.03 -16.84 -17.61
C ASP A 486 0.89 -17.90 -16.98
N LEU A 487 0.40 -18.68 -16.02
CA LEU A 487 1.19 -19.73 -15.35
C LEU A 487 1.70 -20.81 -16.32
N SER A 488 1.02 -21.02 -17.45
CA SER A 488 1.44 -21.98 -18.47
C SER A 488 2.63 -21.48 -19.30
N VAL A 489 2.91 -20.17 -19.30
CA VAL A 489 3.93 -19.54 -20.16
C VAL A 489 4.98 -18.76 -19.35
N ASN A 490 4.54 -17.93 -18.40
CA ASN A 490 5.33 -16.92 -17.70
C ASN A 490 5.73 -17.32 -16.27
N GLN A 491 5.84 -18.62 -15.99
CA GLN A 491 6.09 -19.10 -14.63
C GLN A 491 7.43 -18.60 -14.06
N ASN A 492 8.47 -18.47 -14.90
CA ASN A 492 9.79 -18.01 -14.47
C ASN A 492 9.82 -16.51 -14.19
N GLU A 493 9.14 -15.72 -15.02
CA GLU A 493 8.97 -14.28 -14.85
C GLU A 493 8.17 -13.97 -13.58
N LEU A 494 7.12 -14.74 -13.31
CA LEU A 494 6.34 -14.62 -12.07
C LEU A 494 7.18 -14.97 -10.83
N LYS A 495 8.02 -16.02 -10.89
CA LYS A 495 8.97 -16.35 -9.80
C LYS A 495 9.96 -15.21 -9.55
N LYS A 496 10.46 -14.59 -10.61
CA LYS A 496 11.35 -13.42 -10.51
C LYS A 496 10.60 -12.24 -9.88
N LEU A 497 9.36 -11.98 -10.32
CA LEU A 497 8.51 -10.93 -9.75
C LEU A 497 8.36 -11.08 -8.23
N PHE A 498 8.07 -12.27 -7.72
CA PHE A 498 7.94 -12.48 -6.27
C PHE A 498 9.25 -12.34 -5.51
N LYS A 499 10.38 -12.65 -6.13
CA LYS A 499 11.70 -12.43 -5.53
C LYS A 499 12.02 -10.94 -5.40
N ASP A 500 11.74 -10.18 -6.45
CA ASP A 500 12.03 -8.75 -6.53
C ASP A 500 10.97 -7.92 -5.76
N HIS A 501 9.73 -8.43 -5.68
CA HIS A 501 8.57 -7.79 -5.07
C HIS A 501 7.80 -8.75 -4.13
N PRO A 502 8.34 -9.07 -2.94
CA PRO A 502 7.74 -10.03 -2.00
C PRO A 502 6.44 -9.53 -1.32
N ALA A 503 6.03 -8.29 -1.56
CA ALA A 503 4.86 -7.66 -0.97
C ALA A 503 3.54 -7.94 -1.72
N CYS A 504 3.55 -8.84 -2.72
CA CYS A 504 2.36 -9.18 -3.51
C CYS A 504 1.26 -9.76 -2.61
N THR A 505 0.05 -9.19 -2.69
CA THR A 505 -1.13 -9.64 -1.94
C THR A 505 -2.39 -9.51 -2.77
N SER A 506 -3.39 -10.33 -2.51
CA SER A 506 -4.71 -10.12 -3.10
C SER A 506 -5.50 -9.09 -2.30
N THR A 507 -6.13 -8.17 -3.02
CA THR A 507 -7.07 -7.18 -2.45
C THR A 507 -8.42 -7.18 -3.18
N GLY A 508 -8.64 -8.07 -4.16
CA GLY A 508 -9.78 -8.00 -5.08
C GLY A 508 -9.75 -6.76 -5.97
N GLY A 509 -8.54 -6.28 -6.27
CA GLY A 509 -8.31 -4.94 -6.81
C GLY A 509 -6.87 -4.48 -6.69
N VAL A 510 -6.67 -3.16 -6.69
CA VAL A 510 -5.35 -2.53 -6.63
C VAL A 510 -5.39 -1.20 -5.87
N PRO A 511 -4.41 -0.91 -5.01
CA PRO A 511 -4.27 0.42 -4.41
C PRO A 511 -4.05 1.51 -5.47
N LYS A 512 -4.48 2.73 -5.17
CA LYS A 512 -4.14 3.91 -5.96
C LYS A 512 -2.61 4.06 -6.01
N ALA A 513 -2.09 4.35 -7.21
CA ALA A 513 -0.66 4.31 -7.55
C ALA A 513 0.03 2.94 -7.38
N GLY A 514 -0.73 1.86 -7.26
CA GLY A 514 -0.23 0.49 -7.14
C GLY A 514 0.03 -0.20 -8.48
N THR A 515 0.30 -1.50 -8.38
CA THR A 515 0.42 -2.41 -9.54
C THR A 515 -0.55 -3.55 -9.39
N TYR A 516 -1.43 -3.73 -10.37
CA TYR A 516 -2.33 -4.86 -10.51
C TYR A 516 -1.67 -5.97 -11.32
N ILE A 517 -1.83 -7.21 -10.89
CA ILE A 517 -1.22 -8.41 -11.48
C ILE A 517 -2.36 -9.39 -11.76
N LEU A 518 -2.67 -9.57 -13.05
CA LEU A 518 -3.64 -10.55 -13.53
C LEU A 518 -2.98 -11.91 -13.69
N LEU A 519 -3.55 -12.95 -13.09
CA LEU A 519 -3.05 -14.33 -13.22
C LEU A 519 -4.01 -15.18 -14.05
N SER A 520 -3.48 -15.80 -15.11
CA SER A 520 -4.21 -16.79 -15.89
C SER A 520 -3.47 -18.12 -15.94
N GLN A 521 -4.17 -19.19 -16.27
CA GLN A 521 -3.57 -20.47 -16.66
C GLN A 521 -4.32 -20.96 -17.88
N GLU A 522 -3.59 -21.41 -18.91
CA GLU A 522 -4.19 -21.80 -20.20
C GLU A 522 -5.08 -20.69 -20.80
N ASN A 523 -4.63 -19.43 -20.68
CA ASN A 523 -5.34 -18.22 -21.09
C ASN A 523 -6.71 -18.02 -20.41
N LYS A 524 -6.97 -18.63 -19.25
CA LYS A 524 -8.16 -18.34 -18.43
C LYS A 524 -7.78 -17.69 -17.11
N VAL A 525 -8.43 -16.57 -16.79
CA VAL A 525 -8.16 -15.88 -15.51
C VAL A 525 -8.73 -16.67 -14.34
N PHE A 526 -7.94 -16.82 -13.29
CA PHE A 526 -8.38 -17.52 -12.07
C PHE A 526 -8.10 -16.73 -10.78
N ALA A 527 -7.20 -15.75 -10.80
CA ALA A 527 -6.83 -14.97 -9.61
C ALA A 527 -6.25 -13.59 -9.96
N ASP A 528 -6.23 -12.71 -8.96
CA ASP A 528 -5.59 -11.40 -9.03
C ASP A 528 -4.63 -11.16 -7.85
N LEU A 529 -3.57 -10.39 -8.09
CA LEU A 529 -2.66 -9.89 -7.07
C LEU A 529 -2.42 -8.40 -7.24
N SER A 530 -1.91 -7.78 -6.19
CA SER A 530 -1.61 -6.36 -6.17
C SER A 530 -0.37 -6.04 -5.36
N LEU A 531 0.29 -4.96 -5.74
CA LEU A 531 1.35 -4.30 -4.99
C LEU A 531 0.91 -2.89 -4.60
N PRO A 532 1.28 -2.43 -3.40
CA PRO A 532 0.95 -1.08 -2.92
C PRO A 532 1.77 0.02 -3.59
N TYR A 533 2.65 -0.33 -4.53
CA TYR A 533 3.49 0.59 -5.28
C TYR A 533 3.51 0.23 -6.76
N ARG A 534 3.79 1.23 -7.60
CA ARG A 534 3.96 1.09 -9.04
C ARG A 534 5.32 0.47 -9.33
N ILE A 535 5.35 -0.68 -10.01
CA ILE A 535 6.59 -1.20 -10.59
C ILE A 535 7.00 -0.24 -11.71
N VAL A 536 8.16 0.38 -11.56
CA VAL A 536 8.76 1.18 -12.62
C VAL A 536 9.63 0.22 -13.42
N ASP A 537 9.31 0.02 -14.69
CA ASP A 537 10.18 -0.74 -15.56
C ASP A 537 11.48 0.06 -15.69
N GLU A 538 12.56 -0.42 -15.07
CA GLU A 538 13.87 0.22 -15.16
C GLU A 538 14.35 0.30 -16.60
N SER A 539 13.78 -0.47 -17.54
CA SER A 539 14.01 -0.34 -18.98
C SER A 539 13.56 1.01 -19.57
N GLY A 540 12.75 1.79 -18.86
CA GLY A 540 12.44 3.18 -19.19
C GLY A 540 13.42 4.22 -18.63
N LEU A 541 14.15 3.87 -17.56
CA LEU A 541 15.14 4.74 -16.89
C LEU A 541 16.59 4.36 -17.24
N ILE A 542 16.81 3.14 -17.71
CA ILE A 542 18.08 2.56 -18.13
C ILE A 542 17.90 2.07 -19.57
N GLY A 543 18.44 2.84 -20.52
CA GLY A 543 18.79 2.33 -21.84
C GLY A 543 17.62 2.14 -22.79
N SER A 544 17.12 3.24 -23.36
CA SER A 544 16.69 3.17 -24.74
C SER A 544 17.95 2.99 -25.61
N SER A 545 18.46 1.76 -25.68
CA SER A 545 19.71 1.41 -26.36
C SER A 545 19.67 1.76 -27.85
N HIS A 546 20.83 1.96 -28.47
CA HIS A 546 20.98 1.99 -29.92
C HIS A 546 20.72 0.60 -30.51
N ILE A 547 19.47 0.16 -30.50
CA ILE A 547 19.10 -1.05 -31.22
C ILE A 547 19.24 -0.72 -32.71
N LYS A 548 20.14 -1.42 -33.40
CA LYS A 548 20.14 -1.41 -34.87
C LYS A 548 18.79 -1.96 -35.29
N VAL A 549 18.07 -1.22 -36.12
CA VAL A 549 16.73 -1.63 -36.56
C VAL A 549 16.78 -1.88 -38.06
N ALA A 550 16.24 -3.00 -38.51
CA ALA A 550 16.02 -3.27 -39.92
C ALA A 550 14.58 -2.94 -40.27
N ALA A 551 14.37 -2.10 -41.29
CA ALA A 551 13.06 -1.85 -41.89
C ALA A 551 13.02 -2.51 -43.28
N CYS A 552 12.19 -3.54 -43.42
CA CYS A 552 12.07 -4.31 -44.65
C CYS A 552 10.73 -4.05 -45.33
N SER A 553 10.76 -3.82 -46.63
CA SER A 553 9.56 -3.55 -47.44
C SER A 553 9.06 -4.80 -48.18
N TYR A 554 7.77 -5.10 -48.05
CA TYR A 554 7.13 -6.30 -48.60
C TYR A 554 5.86 -5.96 -49.39
N PRO A 555 5.46 -6.77 -50.38
CA PRO A 555 4.13 -6.68 -50.97
C PRO A 555 3.06 -7.03 -49.93
N TRP A 556 1.90 -6.35 -49.98
CA TRP A 556 0.75 -6.73 -49.17
C TRP A 556 -0.03 -7.90 -49.81
N ILE A 557 -0.64 -8.75 -48.99
CA ILE A 557 -1.38 -9.95 -49.44
C ILE A 557 -2.57 -9.63 -50.35
N SER A 558 -3.21 -8.48 -50.13
CA SER A 558 -4.43 -8.06 -50.82
C SER A 558 -4.14 -6.87 -51.73
N SER A 559 -4.63 -6.89 -52.98
CA SER A 559 -4.39 -5.74 -53.88
C SER A 559 -5.11 -4.48 -53.38
N LEU A 560 -4.46 -3.31 -53.48
CA LEU A 560 -5.07 -2.04 -53.08
C LEU A 560 -6.36 -1.74 -53.85
N LYS A 561 -6.44 -2.17 -55.12
CA LYS A 561 -7.66 -2.06 -55.93
C LYS A 561 -8.80 -2.89 -55.32
N TYR A 562 -8.50 -4.09 -54.83
CA TYR A 562 -9.46 -4.95 -54.14
C TYR A 562 -9.93 -4.32 -52.81
N LEU A 563 -9.02 -3.87 -51.95
CA LEU A 563 -9.37 -3.19 -50.68
C LEU A 563 -10.21 -1.93 -50.92
N ASN A 564 -9.86 -1.11 -51.91
CA ASN A 564 -10.61 0.07 -52.29
C ASN A 564 -12.00 -0.26 -52.84
N ASN A 565 -12.14 -1.33 -53.62
CA ASN A 565 -13.44 -1.76 -54.14
C ASN A 565 -14.35 -2.30 -53.02
N LEU A 566 -13.78 -3.04 -52.06
CA LEU A 566 -14.51 -3.52 -50.89
C LEU A 566 -14.98 -2.36 -50.01
N SER A 567 -14.11 -1.38 -49.72
CA SER A 567 -14.48 -0.24 -48.88
C SER A 567 -15.47 0.74 -49.56
N ARG A 568 -15.38 0.92 -50.89
CA ARG A 568 -16.37 1.72 -51.66
C ARG A 568 -17.74 1.06 -51.74
N SER A 569 -17.84 -0.25 -51.53
CA SER A 569 -19.13 -0.95 -51.53
C SER A 569 -20.09 -0.49 -50.41
N ILE A 570 -19.60 0.27 -49.41
CA ILE A 570 -20.42 0.92 -48.38
C ILE A 570 -21.42 1.92 -48.98
N LYS A 571 -21.09 2.56 -50.12
CA LYS A 571 -21.93 3.57 -50.80
C LYS A 571 -22.43 3.12 -52.19
N GLY A 572 -22.12 1.90 -52.62
CA GLY A 572 -22.41 1.38 -53.96
C GLY A 572 -23.54 0.36 -54.01
N SER A 573 -23.86 -0.14 -55.21
CA SER A 573 -24.88 -1.17 -55.41
C SER A 573 -24.53 -2.49 -54.72
N VAL A 574 -25.47 -3.01 -53.93
CA VAL A 574 -25.36 -4.24 -53.12
C VAL A 574 -24.98 -5.45 -53.97
N ARG A 575 -24.19 -6.35 -53.38
CA ARG A 575 -23.77 -7.62 -53.99
C ARG A 575 -25.00 -8.42 -54.44
N ARG A 576 -24.99 -8.96 -55.68
CA ARG A 576 -26.10 -9.77 -56.23
C ARG A 576 -26.20 -11.19 -55.63
N SER A 577 -25.20 -11.65 -54.86
CA SER A 577 -25.23 -12.92 -54.12
C SER A 577 -24.27 -12.91 -52.91
N GLY A 578 -24.68 -13.55 -51.81
CA GLY A 578 -23.95 -13.63 -50.54
C GLY A 578 -24.17 -12.44 -49.59
N ILE A 579 -23.85 -12.63 -48.30
CA ILE A 579 -23.85 -11.55 -47.30
C ILE A 579 -22.72 -10.58 -47.63
N GLN A 580 -23.01 -9.27 -47.58
CA GLN A 580 -22.01 -8.23 -47.78
C GLN A 580 -21.17 -8.10 -46.49
N PRO A 581 -19.85 -8.36 -46.53
CA PRO A 581 -19.01 -8.16 -45.36
C PRO A 581 -18.99 -6.68 -44.97
N ARG A 582 -18.90 -6.40 -43.66
CA ARG A 582 -18.73 -5.04 -43.11
C ARG A 582 -17.30 -4.73 -42.67
N ASN A 583 -16.55 -5.79 -42.38
CA ASN A 583 -15.17 -5.74 -41.91
C ASN A 583 -14.28 -6.49 -42.88
N TYR A 584 -13.05 -6.00 -43.04
CA TYR A 584 -11.95 -6.76 -43.60
C TYR A 584 -11.44 -7.72 -42.51
N ARG A 585 -11.43 -9.02 -42.81
CA ARG A 585 -11.08 -10.08 -41.86
C ARG A 585 -9.70 -10.63 -42.20
N LEU A 586 -8.69 -10.15 -41.48
CA LEU A 586 -7.30 -10.55 -41.61
C LEU A 586 -6.96 -11.59 -40.54
N VAL A 587 -6.61 -12.81 -40.94
CA VAL A 587 -6.19 -13.87 -40.01
C VAL A 587 -4.68 -13.92 -39.95
N VAL A 588 -4.13 -13.89 -38.74
CA VAL A 588 -2.72 -14.13 -38.44
C VAL A 588 -2.58 -15.59 -38.01
N ASN A 589 -2.07 -16.44 -38.89
CA ASN A 589 -2.03 -17.89 -38.68
C ASN A 589 -0.90 -18.33 -37.74
N SER A 590 0.24 -17.63 -37.79
CA SER A 590 1.41 -17.90 -36.95
C SER A 590 2.20 -16.62 -36.78
N TYR A 591 2.82 -16.43 -35.61
CA TYR A 591 3.70 -15.30 -35.36
C TYR A 591 4.78 -15.71 -34.35
N SER A 592 6.05 -15.68 -34.75
CA SER A 592 7.20 -15.93 -33.89
C SER A 592 8.35 -14.96 -34.16
N ILE A 593 9.17 -14.73 -33.13
CA ILE A 593 10.44 -13.99 -33.17
C ILE A 593 11.50 -14.86 -32.50
N ASN A 594 12.64 -15.08 -33.17
CA ASN A 594 13.73 -15.96 -32.71
C ASN A 594 13.22 -17.33 -32.25
N GLU A 595 12.34 -17.94 -33.07
CA GLU A 595 11.66 -19.22 -32.80
C GLU A 595 10.70 -19.23 -31.59
N ASN A 596 10.58 -18.14 -30.82
CA ASN A 596 9.60 -18.01 -29.74
C ASN A 596 8.24 -17.55 -30.31
N PRO A 597 7.16 -18.34 -30.13
CA PRO A 597 5.83 -17.96 -30.63
C PRO A 597 5.23 -16.81 -29.80
N LEU A 598 4.74 -15.76 -30.47
CA LEU A 598 3.96 -14.67 -29.86
C LEU A 598 2.46 -14.94 -29.83
N ILE A 599 1.98 -15.90 -30.63
CA ILE A 599 0.60 -16.37 -30.61
C ILE A 599 0.56 -17.89 -30.52
N THR A 600 -0.36 -18.41 -29.71
CA THR A 600 -0.57 -19.85 -29.51
C THR A 600 -1.59 -20.45 -30.48
N GLY A 601 -2.35 -19.61 -31.18
CA GLY A 601 -3.36 -20.00 -32.17
C GLY A 601 -3.62 -18.87 -33.19
N ALA A 602 -4.43 -19.15 -34.21
CA ALA A 602 -4.74 -18.18 -35.26
C ALA A 602 -5.60 -17.01 -34.72
N VAL A 603 -5.13 -15.78 -34.92
CA VAL A 603 -5.81 -14.56 -34.45
C VAL A 603 -6.51 -13.87 -35.61
N THR A 604 -7.80 -13.59 -35.52
CA THR A 604 -8.54 -12.84 -36.56
C THR A 604 -8.71 -11.39 -36.17
N LEU A 605 -8.23 -10.48 -37.03
CA LEU A 605 -8.44 -9.04 -36.94
C LEU A 605 -9.63 -8.63 -37.81
N GLU A 606 -10.63 -8.01 -37.22
CA GLU A 606 -11.78 -7.46 -37.93
C GLU A 606 -11.68 -5.94 -38.03
N ILE A 607 -11.33 -5.45 -39.22
CA ILE A 607 -11.06 -4.03 -39.45
C ILE A 607 -12.25 -3.43 -40.21
N PRO A 608 -12.98 -2.44 -39.67
CA PRO A 608 -14.13 -1.86 -40.33
C PRO A 608 -13.79 -1.28 -41.71
N PHE A 609 -14.63 -1.54 -42.71
CA PHE A 609 -14.40 -0.99 -44.05
C PHE A 609 -14.45 0.54 -44.11
N GLU A 610 -15.10 1.19 -43.15
CA GLU A 610 -15.11 2.65 -43.03
C GLU A 610 -13.70 3.19 -42.73
N GLU A 611 -12.98 2.54 -41.81
CA GLU A 611 -11.61 2.91 -41.47
C GLU A 611 -10.64 2.61 -42.63
N ILE A 612 -10.84 1.49 -43.34
CA ILE A 612 -10.08 1.21 -44.58
C ILE A 612 -10.42 2.22 -45.68
N HIS A 613 -11.65 2.74 -45.75
CA HIS A 613 -11.99 3.78 -46.72
C HIS A 613 -11.24 5.09 -46.44
N LYS A 614 -11.18 5.50 -45.17
CA LYS A 614 -10.55 6.76 -44.73
C LYS A 614 -9.03 6.68 -44.72
N ARG A 615 -8.48 5.61 -44.12
CA ARG A 615 -7.05 5.47 -43.78
C ARG A 615 -6.34 4.38 -44.59
N ARG A 616 -7.06 3.62 -45.44
CA ARG A 616 -6.50 2.60 -46.33
C ARG A 616 -5.70 1.55 -45.56
N MET A 617 -4.46 1.30 -45.98
CA MET A 617 -3.56 0.32 -45.37
C MET A 617 -3.12 0.72 -43.96
N HIS A 618 -3.13 2.02 -43.62
CA HIS A 618 -2.75 2.45 -42.27
C HIS A 618 -3.73 1.94 -41.20
N ALA A 619 -5.02 1.77 -41.53
CA ALA A 619 -5.98 1.15 -40.60
C ALA A 619 -5.63 -0.33 -40.32
N ILE A 620 -5.04 -1.02 -41.29
CA ILE A 620 -4.65 -2.42 -41.14
C ILE A 620 -3.36 -2.53 -40.32
N THR A 621 -2.36 -1.68 -40.61
CA THR A 621 -1.10 -1.69 -39.85
C THR A 621 -1.27 -1.18 -38.43
N GLU A 622 -2.16 -0.23 -38.20
CA GLU A 622 -2.58 0.22 -36.86
C GLU A 622 -3.24 -0.91 -36.09
N ALA A 623 -4.24 -1.59 -36.66
CA ALA A 623 -4.88 -2.75 -36.02
C ALA A 623 -3.88 -3.88 -35.70
N LEU A 624 -2.87 -4.09 -36.55
CA LEU A 624 -1.77 -5.03 -36.29
C LEU A 624 -0.89 -4.57 -35.11
N ASN A 625 -0.51 -3.30 -35.06
CA ASN A 625 0.31 -2.74 -33.98
C ASN A 625 -0.43 -2.68 -32.64
N GLU A 626 -1.73 -2.37 -32.66
CA GLU A 626 -2.60 -2.39 -31.48
C GLU A 626 -2.78 -3.82 -30.96
N ARG A 627 -2.92 -4.81 -31.85
CA ARG A 627 -3.02 -6.22 -31.43
C ARG A 627 -1.70 -6.80 -30.97
N PHE A 628 -0.57 -6.39 -31.56
CA PHE A 628 0.76 -6.94 -31.25
C PHE A 628 1.75 -5.86 -30.78
N PRO A 629 1.51 -5.24 -29.60
CA PRO A 629 2.32 -4.12 -29.12
C PRO A 629 3.75 -4.51 -28.70
N LYS A 630 4.04 -5.80 -28.53
CA LYS A 630 5.33 -6.35 -28.08
C LYS A 630 6.06 -7.17 -29.16
N GLY A 631 5.82 -6.87 -30.45
CA GLY A 631 6.44 -7.58 -31.57
C GLY A 631 7.03 -6.64 -32.63
N LEU A 632 7.05 -7.11 -33.87
CA LEU A 632 7.33 -6.34 -35.08
C LEU A 632 6.44 -5.10 -35.15
N VAL A 633 7.00 -4.02 -35.66
CA VAL A 633 6.25 -2.79 -35.95
C VAL A 633 5.85 -2.79 -37.42
N PHE A 634 4.56 -2.68 -37.67
CA PHE A 634 3.97 -2.65 -39.00
C PHE A 634 3.69 -1.22 -39.42
N ASP A 635 4.12 -0.86 -40.62
CA ASP A 635 3.79 0.42 -41.24
C ASP A 635 3.52 0.20 -42.74
N PHE A 636 3.04 1.22 -43.43
CA PHE A 636 2.77 1.16 -44.86
C PHE A 636 3.38 2.37 -45.57
N ASP A 637 4.32 2.09 -46.48
CA ASP A 637 4.88 3.12 -47.34
C ASP A 637 3.91 3.43 -48.48
N GLU A 638 3.22 4.56 -48.37
CA GLU A 638 2.23 5.04 -49.33
C GLU A 638 2.87 5.39 -50.69
N SER A 639 4.18 5.68 -50.76
CA SER A 639 4.90 6.00 -51.99
C SER A 639 5.28 4.74 -52.76
N LEU A 640 5.78 3.71 -52.07
CA LEU A 640 6.16 2.44 -52.66
C LEU A 640 4.98 1.46 -52.79
N LYS A 641 3.85 1.75 -52.12
CA LYS A 641 2.68 0.87 -51.99
C LYS A 641 3.03 -0.49 -51.38
N ARG A 642 3.86 -0.48 -50.32
CA ARG A 642 4.40 -1.68 -49.68
C ARG A 642 4.21 -1.66 -48.17
N LEU A 643 4.01 -2.84 -47.60
CA LEU A 643 4.06 -3.04 -46.15
C LEU A 643 5.51 -2.90 -45.70
N VAL A 644 5.75 -2.13 -44.65
CA VAL A 644 7.04 -2.01 -43.99
C VAL A 644 6.95 -2.77 -42.67
N ILE A 645 7.85 -3.71 -42.45
CA ILE A 645 7.99 -4.42 -41.17
C ILE A 645 9.32 -4.01 -40.58
N THR A 646 9.27 -3.47 -39.37
CA THR A 646 10.43 -2.96 -38.64
C THR A 646 10.72 -3.85 -37.44
N ARG A 647 11.99 -4.25 -37.29
CA ARG A 647 12.47 -5.16 -36.24
C ARG A 647 13.88 -4.83 -35.76
N PRO A 648 14.33 -5.29 -34.58
CA PRO A 648 15.75 -5.32 -34.24
C PRO A 648 16.56 -6.10 -35.31
N TYR A 649 17.73 -5.59 -35.68
CA TYR A 649 18.53 -6.07 -36.82
C TYR A 649 18.99 -7.52 -36.67
N ASP A 650 19.24 -7.97 -35.44
CA ASP A 650 19.72 -9.32 -35.15
C ASP A 650 18.59 -10.34 -34.93
N ASP A 651 17.32 -9.90 -34.87
CA ASP A 651 16.17 -10.79 -34.64
C ASP A 651 15.65 -11.42 -35.94
N GLU A 652 15.38 -12.72 -35.93
CA GLU A 652 14.66 -13.40 -36.99
C GLU A 652 13.16 -13.45 -36.68
N PHE A 653 12.31 -13.36 -37.70
CA PHE A 653 10.87 -13.40 -37.49
C PHE A 653 10.16 -14.23 -38.54
N LYS A 654 8.99 -14.74 -38.15
CA LYS A 654 8.08 -15.42 -39.06
C LYS A 654 6.64 -15.04 -38.72
N ILE A 655 5.94 -14.40 -39.64
CA ILE A 655 4.52 -14.06 -39.47
C ILE A 655 3.71 -14.44 -40.71
N SER A 656 2.55 -15.06 -40.49
CA SER A 656 1.71 -15.59 -41.58
C SER A 656 0.33 -14.94 -41.59
N PHE A 657 -0.11 -14.44 -42.75
CA PHE A 657 -1.41 -13.78 -42.92
C PHE A 657 -2.32 -14.52 -43.91
N SER A 658 -3.64 -14.37 -43.74
CA SER A 658 -4.68 -14.83 -44.66
C SER A 658 -5.86 -13.86 -44.69
N ASP A 659 -6.40 -13.56 -45.87
CA ASP A 659 -7.59 -12.69 -46.01
C ASP A 659 -8.86 -13.55 -46.12
N ASN A 660 -9.61 -13.65 -45.01
CA ASN A 660 -10.84 -14.42 -44.92
C ASN A 660 -12.10 -13.57 -45.09
N THR A 661 -11.99 -12.39 -45.72
CA THR A 661 -13.11 -11.46 -45.92
C THR A 661 -14.21 -12.04 -46.82
N LEU A 662 -13.85 -12.78 -47.87
CA LEU A 662 -14.81 -13.33 -48.85
C LEU A 662 -14.85 -14.85 -48.92
N SER A 663 -13.82 -15.55 -48.47
CA SER A 663 -13.69 -17.01 -48.48
C SER A 663 -12.79 -17.45 -47.33
N ILE A 664 -13.15 -18.54 -46.65
CA ILE A 664 -12.38 -19.10 -45.53
C ILE A 664 -11.13 -19.86 -46.02
N ASN A 665 -11.12 -20.30 -47.29
CA ASN A 665 -10.01 -21.03 -47.92
C ASN A 665 -9.04 -20.10 -48.66
N SER A 666 -8.70 -18.95 -48.07
CA SER A 666 -7.76 -18.02 -48.66
C SER A 666 -6.31 -18.52 -48.52
N PRO A 667 -5.41 -18.22 -49.47
CA PRO A 667 -4.01 -18.65 -49.38
C PRO A 667 -3.28 -17.94 -48.23
N SER A 668 -2.47 -18.69 -47.49
CA SER A 668 -1.58 -18.15 -46.45
C SER A 668 -0.31 -17.57 -47.05
N TYR A 669 0.08 -16.40 -46.54
CA TYR A 669 1.27 -15.66 -46.93
C TYR A 669 2.18 -15.48 -45.73
N THR A 670 3.38 -16.03 -45.80
CA THR A 670 4.37 -16.01 -44.71
C THR A 670 5.44 -14.96 -45.01
N TYR A 671 5.74 -14.10 -44.05
CA TYR A 671 6.75 -13.06 -44.11
C TYR A 671 7.89 -13.41 -43.16
N THR A 672 9.13 -13.34 -43.65
CA THR A 672 10.36 -13.55 -42.89
C THR A 672 11.39 -12.47 -43.26
N GLN A 673 12.51 -12.41 -42.54
CA GLN A 673 13.62 -11.52 -42.87
C GLN A 673 14.19 -11.72 -44.29
N GLU A 674 14.04 -12.92 -44.85
CA GLU A 674 14.58 -13.29 -46.16
C GLU A 674 13.57 -13.11 -47.29
N GLY A 675 12.27 -13.02 -47.00
CA GLY A 675 11.28 -13.38 -47.99
C GLY A 675 9.82 -13.15 -47.64
N MET A 676 9.00 -13.27 -48.68
CA MET A 676 7.57 -13.53 -48.57
C MET A 676 7.24 -14.79 -49.37
N GLU A 677 6.57 -15.75 -48.74
CA GLU A 677 6.19 -17.04 -49.31
C GLU A 677 4.66 -17.15 -49.42
N LYS A 678 4.17 -17.76 -50.51
CA LYS A 678 2.75 -18.05 -50.69
C LYS A 678 2.57 -19.55 -50.85
N SER A 679 1.95 -20.20 -49.87
CA SER A 679 1.53 -21.62 -49.93
C SER A 679 2.59 -22.54 -50.59
N ASP A 680 3.80 -22.55 -50.02
CA ASP A 680 4.99 -23.33 -50.42
C ASP A 680 5.64 -22.99 -51.77
N LYS A 681 5.32 -21.83 -52.37
CA LYS A 681 6.08 -21.27 -53.51
C LYS A 681 6.76 -19.97 -53.12
N THR A 682 8.09 -19.95 -53.21
CA THR A 682 8.94 -18.78 -52.95
C THR A 682 8.72 -17.71 -54.03
N TYR A 683 8.30 -16.51 -53.63
CA TYR A 683 8.31 -15.34 -54.52
C TYR A 683 9.70 -14.72 -54.53
N ARG A 684 10.21 -14.37 -55.73
CA ARG A 684 11.62 -13.99 -55.95
C ARG A 684 12.11 -12.85 -55.04
N ILE A 685 13.37 -13.03 -54.63
CA ILE A 685 14.24 -12.21 -53.78
C ILE A 685 14.44 -10.77 -54.29
N ASP A 686 14.16 -10.48 -55.57
CA ASP A 686 14.44 -9.18 -56.23
C ASP A 686 13.54 -8.02 -55.77
N SER A 687 12.58 -8.25 -54.87
CA SER A 687 11.65 -7.20 -54.43
C SER A 687 11.93 -6.68 -53.03
N ILE A 688 12.71 -7.31 -52.16
CA ILE A 688 12.84 -6.87 -50.77
C ILE A 688 13.95 -5.82 -50.66
N ARG A 689 13.61 -4.64 -50.11
CA ARG A 689 14.59 -3.67 -49.66
C ARG A 689 14.51 -3.61 -48.15
N CYS A 690 15.56 -4.11 -47.50
CA CYS A 690 15.79 -3.91 -46.08
C CYS A 690 16.82 -2.80 -45.94
N GLU A 691 16.46 -1.75 -45.21
CA GLU A 691 17.38 -0.65 -44.89
C GLU A 691 17.74 -0.72 -43.41
N GLU A 692 19.04 -0.58 -43.10
CA GLU A 692 19.51 -0.44 -41.73
C GLU A 692 19.20 0.98 -41.25
N LEU A 693 18.22 1.11 -40.36
CA LEU A 693 17.89 2.37 -39.71
C LEU A 693 18.71 2.51 -38.43
N LYS A 694 19.76 3.34 -38.48
CA LYS A 694 20.50 3.76 -37.29
C LYS A 694 19.82 4.99 -36.70
N LYS A 695 19.03 4.79 -35.64
CA LYS A 695 18.47 5.91 -34.89
C LYS A 695 19.52 6.49 -33.93
N TYR A 696 19.94 7.72 -34.21
CA TYR A 696 20.75 8.55 -33.32
C TYR A 696 20.01 8.76 -31.99
N ARG A 697 20.64 8.42 -30.88
CA ARG A 697 20.16 8.69 -29.51
C ARG A 697 21.27 9.36 -28.72
N GLU A 698 21.07 10.65 -28.47
CA GLU A 698 22.02 11.49 -27.76
C GLU A 698 22.41 10.91 -26.39
N SER A 699 21.45 10.37 -25.62
CA SER A 699 21.69 9.86 -24.26
C SER A 699 22.67 8.68 -24.18
N THR A 700 22.66 7.75 -25.14
CA THR A 700 23.58 6.61 -25.14
C THR A 700 24.98 7.02 -25.63
N TYR A 701 25.10 8.00 -26.53
CA TYR A 701 26.40 8.61 -26.85
C TYR A 701 26.92 9.52 -25.73
N VAL A 702 26.04 10.16 -24.95
CA VAL A 702 26.38 10.88 -23.71
C VAL A 702 26.85 9.90 -22.62
N GLN A 703 26.24 8.73 -22.48
CA GLN A 703 26.68 7.69 -21.55
C GLN A 703 27.98 7.02 -22.00
N LEU A 704 28.13 6.69 -23.30
CA LEU A 704 29.42 6.29 -23.88
C LEU A 704 30.47 7.38 -23.71
N GLN A 705 30.11 8.66 -23.82
CA GLN A 705 31.00 9.79 -23.53
C GLN A 705 31.38 9.86 -22.04
N ASN A 706 30.43 9.63 -21.13
CA ASN A 706 30.66 9.67 -19.70
C ASN A 706 31.43 8.45 -19.17
N GLU A 707 31.22 7.26 -19.75
CA GLU A 707 31.80 6.00 -19.27
C GLU A 707 33.07 5.61 -20.03
N PHE A 708 33.20 5.98 -21.32
CA PHE A 708 34.26 5.47 -22.20
C PHE A 708 34.93 6.51 -23.10
N ALA A 709 34.34 7.69 -23.34
CA ALA A 709 35.11 8.76 -23.96
C ALA A 709 36.07 9.31 -22.90
N PRO A 710 37.37 9.44 -23.21
CA PRO A 710 38.24 10.20 -22.35
C PRO A 710 37.81 11.67 -22.43
N ILE A 711 37.04 12.13 -21.45
CA ILE A 711 36.83 13.57 -21.23
C ILE A 711 38.15 14.12 -20.70
N GLU A 712 38.86 14.86 -21.55
CA GLU A 712 39.79 15.94 -21.16
C GLU A 712 40.77 15.62 -20.00
N LYS A 713 41.55 14.55 -20.10
CA LYS A 713 42.63 14.26 -19.14
C LYS A 713 43.97 14.88 -19.58
N ASP A 714 44.31 16.04 -19.02
CA ASP A 714 45.60 16.73 -19.20
C ASP A 714 46.66 16.35 -18.14
N ASP A 715 46.27 15.70 -17.03
CA ASP A 715 47.13 14.92 -16.11
C ASP A 715 46.30 14.02 -15.16
N ASP A 716 47.00 13.16 -14.39
CA ASP A 716 46.45 12.08 -13.54
C ASP A 716 45.49 12.56 -12.41
N TYR A 717 45.27 13.88 -12.24
CA TYR A 717 44.46 14.44 -11.14
C TYR A 717 43.38 15.48 -11.54
N GLY A 718 43.03 15.59 -12.82
CA GLY A 718 41.69 16.04 -13.22
C GLY A 718 41.40 17.55 -13.26
N ALA A 719 42.38 18.41 -13.56
CA ALA A 719 42.10 19.82 -13.91
C ALA A 719 42.55 20.14 -15.35
N TYR A 720 41.63 20.64 -16.18
CA TYR A 720 41.93 21.08 -17.55
C TYR A 720 42.78 22.36 -17.52
N THR A 721 44.04 22.27 -17.95
CA THR A 721 45.01 23.39 -17.93
C THR A 721 45.44 23.84 -19.32
N GLY A 722 44.89 23.26 -20.40
CA GLY A 722 45.17 23.63 -21.78
C GLY A 722 46.52 23.14 -22.29
N LYS A 723 47.10 22.11 -21.65
CA LYS A 723 48.44 21.61 -21.94
C LYS A 723 48.49 20.91 -23.31
N TRP A 724 47.52 20.06 -23.66
CA TRP A 724 47.46 19.46 -25.02
C TRP A 724 47.26 20.49 -26.14
N LYS A 725 46.46 21.54 -25.92
CA LYS A 725 46.29 22.62 -26.90
C LYS A 725 47.61 23.38 -27.10
N LEU A 726 48.25 23.75 -25.98
CA LEU A 726 49.56 24.38 -26.01
C LEU A 726 50.64 23.47 -26.64
N TRP A 727 50.53 22.15 -26.47
CA TRP A 727 51.43 21.18 -27.08
C TRP A 727 51.38 21.23 -28.61
N TYR A 728 50.19 21.21 -29.20
CA TYR A 728 50.04 21.32 -30.65
C TYR A 728 50.41 22.71 -31.18
N GLU A 729 50.03 23.78 -30.47
CA GLU A 729 50.46 25.16 -30.82
C GLU A 729 51.98 25.29 -30.83
N LEU A 730 52.67 24.73 -29.82
CA LEU A 730 54.13 24.76 -29.76
C LEU A 730 54.77 23.92 -30.88
N ILE A 731 54.15 22.82 -31.33
CA ILE A 731 54.66 22.05 -32.48
C ILE A 731 54.56 22.91 -33.75
N ASP A 732 53.42 23.54 -33.99
CA ASP A 732 53.20 24.40 -35.16
C ASP A 732 54.11 25.64 -35.14
N ASP A 733 54.26 26.29 -33.98
CA ASP A 733 55.21 27.40 -33.80
C ASP A 733 56.64 26.94 -34.11
N LEU A 734 57.03 25.76 -33.64
CA LEU A 734 58.36 25.20 -33.89
C LEU A 734 58.57 24.76 -35.34
N MET A 735 57.52 24.48 -36.11
CA MET A 735 57.63 24.23 -37.55
C MET A 735 58.04 25.48 -38.34
N THR A 736 57.71 26.67 -37.82
CA THR A 736 57.98 27.96 -38.48
C THR A 736 59.06 28.78 -37.77
N ASP A 737 59.63 28.26 -36.68
CA ASP A 737 60.69 28.90 -35.89
C ASP A 737 61.94 29.14 -36.74
N SER A 738 62.45 30.37 -36.69
CA SER A 738 63.56 30.82 -37.52
C SER A 738 64.82 29.96 -37.37
N ARG A 739 65.01 29.29 -36.22
CA ARG A 739 66.13 28.36 -35.98
C ARG A 739 66.10 27.13 -36.90
N PHE A 740 64.92 26.71 -37.37
CA PHE A 740 64.74 25.53 -38.22
C PHE A 740 64.34 25.90 -39.65
N THR A 741 64.57 27.14 -40.08
CA THR A 741 64.27 27.62 -41.44
C THR A 741 65.53 28.16 -42.13
N GLY A 742 65.58 28.13 -43.46
CA GLY A 742 66.72 28.65 -44.24
C GLY A 742 67.88 27.67 -44.35
N GLU A 743 69.10 28.08 -43.96
CA GLU A 743 70.31 27.25 -44.04
C GLU A 743 70.36 26.12 -43.00
N ASN A 744 69.46 26.13 -42.02
CA ASN A 744 69.32 25.09 -41.00
C ASN A 744 68.32 24.02 -41.43
N LYS A 745 68.53 22.78 -40.96
CA LYS A 745 67.68 21.64 -41.32
C LYS A 745 66.25 21.81 -40.78
N PRO A 746 65.21 21.53 -41.60
CA PRO A 746 63.83 21.72 -41.20
C PRO A 746 63.41 20.73 -40.12
N ARG A 747 62.46 21.16 -39.27
CA ARG A 747 61.95 20.33 -38.17
C ARG A 747 61.16 19.11 -38.65
N ILE A 748 60.44 19.22 -39.77
CA ILE A 748 59.80 18.07 -40.42
C ILE A 748 60.62 17.72 -41.65
N PRO A 749 61.38 16.61 -41.63
CA PRO A 749 62.18 16.21 -42.77
C PRO A 749 61.29 15.90 -43.97
N GLN A 750 61.61 16.45 -45.13
CA GLN A 750 60.93 16.13 -46.40
C GLN A 750 61.77 15.15 -47.24
N SER A 751 63.08 15.11 -47.01
CA SER A 751 64.00 14.12 -47.57
C SER A 751 65.02 13.62 -46.54
N ILE A 752 65.87 12.68 -46.96
CA ILE A 752 66.92 12.10 -46.10
C ILE A 752 67.97 13.17 -45.73
N GLU A 753 68.24 14.12 -46.63
CA GLU A 753 69.21 15.19 -46.40
C GLU A 753 68.80 16.14 -45.26
N ASP A 754 67.49 16.24 -44.99
CA ASP A 754 66.91 17.08 -43.94
C ASP A 754 67.08 16.50 -42.53
N LEU A 755 67.51 15.24 -42.39
CA LEU A 755 67.64 14.60 -41.08
C LEU A 755 68.81 15.19 -40.27
N PRO A 756 68.66 15.39 -38.95
CA PRO A 756 69.76 15.85 -38.10
C PRO A 756 70.99 14.94 -38.18
N SER A 757 72.18 15.53 -38.10
CA SER A 757 73.45 14.81 -38.28
C SER A 757 73.63 13.63 -37.31
N SER A 758 73.12 13.72 -36.08
CA SER A 758 73.13 12.62 -35.10
C SER A 758 72.30 11.42 -35.57
N VAL A 759 71.14 11.68 -36.17
CA VAL A 759 70.16 10.69 -36.64
C VAL A 759 70.61 10.10 -37.97
N SER A 760 71.08 10.92 -38.92
CA SER A 760 71.64 10.44 -40.19
C SER A 760 72.80 9.48 -39.97
N ARG A 761 73.64 9.70 -38.94
CA ARG A 761 74.73 8.76 -38.59
C ARG A 761 74.21 7.43 -38.07
N ILE A 762 73.13 7.44 -37.27
CA ILE A 762 72.52 6.20 -36.75
C ILE A 762 71.86 5.44 -37.89
N ILE A 763 71.05 6.10 -38.72
CA ILE A 763 70.39 5.50 -39.88
C ILE A 763 71.43 4.95 -40.86
N ALA A 764 72.51 5.69 -41.16
CA ALA A 764 73.57 5.20 -42.04
C ALA A 764 74.32 3.97 -41.48
N ARG A 765 74.34 3.76 -40.15
CA ARG A 765 74.88 2.54 -39.54
C ARG A 765 73.90 1.37 -39.67
N VAL A 766 72.60 1.63 -39.48
CA VAL A 766 71.53 0.65 -39.70
C VAL A 766 71.51 0.21 -41.17
N GLN A 767 71.52 1.16 -42.12
CA GLN A 767 71.59 0.88 -43.56
C GLN A 767 72.82 0.03 -43.92
N ARG A 768 74.01 0.36 -43.43
CA ARG A 768 75.21 -0.47 -43.66
C ARG A 768 75.08 -1.89 -43.09
N SER A 769 74.46 -2.04 -41.92
CA SER A 769 74.22 -3.37 -41.33
C SER A 769 73.19 -4.17 -42.13
N LEU A 770 72.18 -3.49 -42.65
CA LEU A 770 71.14 -4.05 -43.50
C LEU A 770 71.69 -4.47 -44.87
N GLU A 771 72.49 -3.62 -45.52
CA GLU A 771 73.20 -3.94 -46.77
C GLU A 771 74.13 -5.15 -46.58
N GLY A 772 74.83 -5.22 -45.45
CA GLY A 772 75.70 -6.35 -45.10
C GLY A 772 74.94 -7.68 -44.88
N SER A 773 73.63 -7.64 -44.61
CA SER A 773 72.81 -8.85 -44.41
C SER A 773 72.47 -9.58 -45.71
N GLN A 774 72.56 -8.90 -46.85
CA GLN A 774 72.13 -9.39 -48.18
C GLN A 774 70.65 -9.84 -48.26
N ILE A 775 69.80 -9.43 -47.30
CA ILE A 775 68.36 -9.72 -47.32
C ILE A 775 67.67 -8.61 -48.13
N PRO A 776 66.82 -8.93 -49.13
CA PRO A 776 66.01 -7.93 -49.84
C PRO A 776 64.99 -7.27 -48.91
N HIS A 777 65.00 -5.94 -48.85
CA HIS A 777 64.09 -5.16 -48.00
C HIS A 777 63.93 -3.72 -48.49
N ASP A 778 62.82 -3.09 -48.10
CA ASP A 778 62.64 -1.64 -48.16
C ASP A 778 62.73 -1.06 -46.73
N LEU A 779 63.37 0.09 -46.57
CA LEU A 779 63.48 0.79 -45.28
C LEU A 779 62.71 2.11 -45.32
N TYR A 780 61.93 2.37 -44.26
CA TYR A 780 61.17 3.60 -44.11
C TYR A 780 61.39 4.23 -42.73
N LEU A 781 61.38 5.56 -42.67
CA LEU A 781 61.31 6.33 -41.43
C LEU A 781 59.87 6.85 -41.24
N THR A 782 59.32 6.69 -40.04
CA THR A 782 57.97 7.15 -39.68
C THR A 782 57.90 7.57 -38.20
N GLY A 783 56.70 7.86 -37.69
CA GLY A 783 56.45 8.23 -36.30
C GLY A 783 56.64 9.72 -36.00
N ASP A 784 57.10 10.02 -34.77
CA ASP A 784 57.25 11.39 -34.24
C ASP A 784 58.12 12.31 -35.13
N TRP A 785 58.96 11.72 -35.99
CA TRP A 785 59.86 12.43 -36.91
C TRP A 785 59.15 13.13 -38.07
N VAL A 786 58.09 12.51 -38.59
CA VAL A 786 57.38 13.02 -39.78
C VAL A 786 56.22 13.95 -39.46
N ASN A 787 55.86 14.10 -38.17
CA ASN A 787 54.80 14.99 -37.70
C ASN A 787 55.30 16.14 -36.79
N GLY A 788 56.61 16.25 -36.56
CA GLY A 788 57.22 17.37 -35.83
C GLY A 788 57.19 17.29 -34.30
N SER A 789 56.65 16.20 -33.73
CA SER A 789 56.56 15.98 -32.27
C SER A 789 57.85 15.43 -31.64
N TRP A 790 58.85 15.11 -32.46
CA TRP A 790 60.15 14.62 -32.00
C TRP A 790 60.99 15.70 -31.32
N ALA A 791 61.98 15.24 -30.54
CA ALA A 791 62.99 16.07 -29.88
C ALA A 791 64.39 15.51 -30.17
N SER A 792 65.28 16.36 -30.70
CA SER A 792 66.66 16.01 -31.03
C SER A 792 67.56 15.96 -29.80
N ILE A 793 68.71 15.29 -29.91
CA ILE A 793 69.76 15.32 -28.88
C ILE A 793 70.28 16.75 -28.71
N GLU A 794 70.46 17.47 -29.81
CA GLU A 794 70.91 18.86 -29.85
C GLU A 794 69.92 19.78 -29.13
N MET A 795 68.62 19.67 -29.42
CA MET A 795 67.56 20.43 -28.75
C MET A 795 67.57 20.19 -27.24
N ILE A 796 67.74 18.94 -26.82
CA ILE A 796 67.79 18.59 -25.39
C ILE A 796 69.05 19.16 -24.75
N ASN A 797 70.22 19.02 -25.38
CA ASN A 797 71.47 19.51 -24.81
C ASN A 797 71.52 21.03 -24.72
N GLU A 798 70.98 21.74 -25.72
CA GLU A 798 71.01 23.20 -25.79
C GLU A 798 69.95 23.85 -24.90
N TYR A 799 68.77 23.24 -24.76
CA TYR A 799 67.62 23.92 -24.12
C TYR A 799 67.10 23.25 -22.85
N LYS A 800 67.35 21.96 -22.57
CA LYS A 800 66.82 21.29 -21.35
C LYS A 800 67.28 21.95 -20.05
N ASN A 801 68.44 22.63 -20.06
CA ASN A 801 69.01 23.34 -18.90
C ASN A 801 68.95 24.87 -19.03
N SER A 802 68.22 25.41 -20.01
CA SER A 802 68.09 26.86 -20.18
C SER A 802 67.27 27.48 -19.04
N THR A 803 67.62 28.70 -18.63
CA THR A 803 66.86 29.47 -17.63
C THR A 803 65.75 30.33 -18.24
N ASN A 804 65.67 30.41 -19.57
CA ASN A 804 64.63 31.18 -20.25
C ASN A 804 63.36 30.35 -20.44
N THR A 805 62.44 30.45 -19.48
CA THR A 805 61.20 29.66 -19.43
C THR A 805 60.17 30.02 -20.50
N ASN A 806 60.34 31.15 -21.19
CA ASN A 806 59.44 31.61 -22.24
C ASN A 806 59.83 31.13 -23.65
N ASP A 807 61.03 30.54 -23.82
CA ASP A 807 61.47 30.03 -25.12
C ASP A 807 60.60 28.86 -25.61
N THR A 808 60.30 28.85 -26.91
CA THR A 808 59.40 27.87 -27.55
C THR A 808 59.93 26.44 -27.44
N ILE A 809 61.22 26.20 -27.63
CA ILE A 809 61.84 24.87 -27.51
C ILE A 809 61.82 24.42 -26.05
N PHE A 810 62.14 25.32 -25.11
CA PHE A 810 62.10 25.02 -23.68
C PHE A 810 60.69 24.60 -23.21
N ARG A 811 59.67 25.38 -23.58
CA ARG A 811 58.26 25.09 -23.25
C ARG A 811 57.83 23.76 -23.86
N PHE A 812 58.20 23.49 -25.12
CA PHE A 812 57.94 22.22 -25.77
C PHE A 812 58.59 21.03 -25.05
N LEU A 813 59.88 21.13 -24.69
CA LEU A 813 60.58 20.04 -24.00
C LEU A 813 60.02 19.75 -22.60
N ASN A 814 59.65 20.79 -21.84
CA ASN A 814 59.02 20.62 -20.52
C ASN A 814 57.63 20.01 -20.63
N LEU A 815 56.83 20.46 -21.59
CA LEU A 815 55.50 19.94 -21.82
C LEU A 815 55.56 18.48 -22.32
N ARG A 816 56.55 18.14 -23.16
CA ARG A 816 56.84 16.76 -23.57
C ARG A 816 57.18 15.86 -22.39
N SER A 817 58.02 16.34 -21.47
CA SER A 817 58.37 15.62 -20.25
C SER A 817 57.14 15.40 -19.36
N SER A 818 56.28 16.41 -19.21
CA SER A 818 55.06 16.32 -18.41
C SER A 818 53.97 15.43 -19.02
N LEU A 819 53.63 15.62 -20.29
CA LEU A 819 52.51 14.93 -20.95
C LEU A 819 52.87 13.50 -21.37
N HIS A 820 54.07 13.30 -21.91
CA HIS A 820 54.47 12.01 -22.47
C HIS A 820 55.43 11.23 -21.56
N LYS A 821 55.85 11.78 -20.41
CA LYS A 821 56.87 11.20 -19.52
C LYS A 821 58.18 10.86 -20.27
N LYS A 822 58.49 11.63 -21.32
CA LYS A 822 59.69 11.48 -22.18
C LYS A 822 60.62 12.69 -22.02
N ASP A 823 61.73 12.50 -21.33
CA ASP A 823 62.73 13.56 -21.07
C ASP A 823 64.01 13.41 -21.92
N GLN A 824 64.17 12.29 -22.62
CA GLN A 824 65.29 11.99 -23.51
C GLN A 824 64.95 12.23 -24.98
N ALA A 825 65.97 12.21 -25.85
CA ALA A 825 65.80 12.40 -27.28
C ALA A 825 64.87 11.32 -27.86
N THR A 826 64.10 11.68 -28.87
CA THR A 826 63.17 10.73 -29.49
C THR A 826 63.98 9.74 -30.32
N LYS A 827 63.71 8.44 -30.19
CA LYS A 827 64.34 7.43 -31.07
C LYS A 827 63.76 7.53 -32.48
N ALA A 828 64.56 7.19 -33.50
CA ALA A 828 64.04 7.07 -34.86
C ALA A 828 63.18 5.80 -34.97
N SER A 829 61.97 5.92 -35.52
CA SER A 829 61.10 4.77 -35.77
C SER A 829 61.27 4.31 -37.21
N LEU A 830 61.96 3.19 -37.37
CA LEU A 830 62.29 2.58 -38.66
C LEU A 830 61.37 1.40 -38.92
N VAL A 831 60.79 1.35 -40.12
CA VAL A 831 60.01 0.20 -40.60
C VAL A 831 60.78 -0.46 -41.73
N VAL A 832 61.20 -1.71 -41.49
CA VAL A 832 61.82 -2.57 -42.49
C VAL A 832 60.74 -3.47 -43.07
N VAL A 833 60.52 -3.37 -44.37
CA VAL A 833 59.57 -4.22 -45.08
C VAL A 833 60.34 -5.29 -45.84
N LEU A 834 60.15 -6.54 -45.44
CA LEU A 834 60.80 -7.69 -46.05
C LEU A 834 60.05 -8.19 -47.27
N ASP A 835 60.78 -8.74 -48.24
CA ASP A 835 60.20 -9.41 -49.41
C ASP A 835 59.67 -10.81 -49.09
N ARG A 836 60.14 -11.43 -48.00
CA ARG A 836 59.73 -12.79 -47.58
C ARG A 836 59.68 -12.89 -46.07
N GLU A 837 58.61 -13.49 -45.55
CA GLU A 837 58.40 -13.73 -44.11
C GLU A 837 59.55 -14.53 -43.48
N ILE A 838 60.09 -15.51 -44.22
CA ILE A 838 61.13 -16.42 -43.72
C ILE A 838 62.44 -15.71 -43.32
N ASP A 839 62.67 -14.50 -43.84
CA ASP A 839 63.87 -13.72 -43.56
C ASP A 839 63.74 -12.89 -42.25
N ARG A 840 62.56 -12.90 -41.59
CA ARG A 840 62.27 -12.11 -40.38
C ARG A 840 63.23 -12.41 -39.23
N GLU A 841 63.47 -13.67 -38.92
CA GLU A 841 64.28 -14.04 -37.74
C GLU A 841 65.75 -13.60 -37.89
N ARG A 842 66.30 -13.74 -39.10
CA ARG A 842 67.63 -13.21 -39.43
C ARG A 842 67.64 -11.69 -39.37
N MET A 843 66.59 -11.03 -39.87
CA MET A 843 66.48 -9.58 -39.83
C MET A 843 66.39 -9.02 -38.40
N VAL A 844 65.61 -9.66 -37.52
CA VAL A 844 65.55 -9.33 -36.08
C VAL A 844 66.94 -9.42 -35.47
N THR A 845 67.69 -10.48 -35.79
CA THR A 845 69.06 -10.66 -35.28
C THR A 845 70.01 -9.58 -35.79
N THR A 846 69.94 -9.22 -37.08
CA THR A 846 70.76 -8.14 -37.67
C THR A 846 70.47 -6.78 -37.03
N LEU A 847 69.22 -6.51 -36.66
CA LEU A 847 68.78 -5.21 -36.14
C LEU A 847 68.82 -5.11 -34.61
N SER A 848 68.96 -6.24 -33.91
CA SER A 848 69.07 -6.30 -32.43
C SER A 848 70.11 -5.34 -31.84
N PRO A 849 71.31 -5.14 -32.41
CA PRO A 849 72.29 -4.18 -31.86
C PRO A 849 71.82 -2.72 -31.88
N PHE A 850 70.78 -2.40 -32.65
CA PHE A 850 70.30 -1.03 -32.85
C PHE A 850 69.03 -0.72 -32.08
N THR A 851 68.39 -1.68 -31.41
CA THR A 851 67.11 -1.47 -30.70
C THR A 851 67.21 -0.50 -29.52
N GLU A 852 68.40 -0.30 -28.98
CA GLU A 852 68.65 0.74 -27.97
C GLU A 852 68.68 2.16 -28.57
N LEU A 853 69.00 2.30 -29.86
CA LEU A 853 69.17 3.58 -30.55
C LEU A 853 67.96 3.97 -31.42
N VAL A 854 67.27 3.00 -31.99
CA VAL A 854 66.13 3.17 -32.89
C VAL A 854 65.04 2.15 -32.57
N ASP A 855 63.79 2.57 -32.77
CA ASP A 855 62.65 1.66 -32.67
C ASP A 855 62.46 1.02 -34.05
N VAL A 856 62.61 -0.30 -34.13
CA VAL A 856 62.57 -1.04 -35.40
C VAL A 856 61.31 -1.88 -35.45
N TYR A 857 60.52 -1.69 -36.50
CA TYR A 857 59.36 -2.49 -36.82
C TYR A 857 59.65 -3.28 -38.11
N ILE A 858 59.35 -4.57 -38.10
CA ILE A 858 59.57 -5.43 -39.27
C ILE A 858 58.21 -5.84 -39.80
N GLU A 859 57.93 -5.45 -41.04
CA GLU A 859 56.77 -5.86 -41.80
C GLU A 859 57.18 -6.79 -42.94
N VAL A 860 56.19 -7.45 -43.53
CA VAL A 860 56.35 -8.47 -44.58
C VAL A 860 55.46 -8.10 -45.76
N PRO A 861 55.53 -8.81 -46.90
CA PRO A 861 54.80 -8.41 -48.08
C PRO A 861 53.28 -8.39 -47.83
N ALA A 862 52.60 -7.43 -48.45
CA ALA A 862 51.14 -7.34 -48.36
C ALA A 862 50.47 -8.62 -48.86
N VAL A 863 49.59 -9.20 -48.05
CA VAL A 863 48.72 -10.32 -48.46
C VAL A 863 47.56 -9.74 -49.26
N ARG A 864 47.12 -10.40 -50.36
CA ARG A 864 46.04 -9.89 -51.22
C ARG A 864 44.83 -9.46 -50.37
N ASN A 865 44.43 -8.19 -50.53
CA ASN A 865 43.34 -7.48 -49.83
C ASN A 865 43.58 -7.05 -48.37
N GLN A 866 44.82 -7.02 -47.89
CA GLN A 866 45.18 -6.35 -46.62
C GLN A 866 46.36 -5.38 -46.84
N PRO A 867 46.16 -4.05 -46.74
CA PRO A 867 47.27 -3.09 -46.78
C PRO A 867 48.14 -3.23 -45.53
N ARG A 868 49.46 -3.00 -45.67
CA ARG A 868 50.38 -3.00 -44.53
C ARG A 868 50.17 -1.75 -43.68
N THR A 869 50.54 -1.79 -42.40
CA THR A 869 50.45 -0.62 -41.52
C THR A 869 51.20 0.57 -42.14
N ILE A 870 52.40 0.31 -42.67
CA ILE A 870 53.21 1.35 -43.31
C ILE A 870 52.56 1.98 -44.55
N ASP A 871 51.60 1.33 -45.21
CA ASP A 871 50.91 1.88 -46.39
C ASP A 871 49.84 2.93 -46.02
N THR A 872 49.48 3.01 -44.74
CA THR A 872 48.46 3.94 -44.21
C THR A 872 49.03 5.12 -43.43
N VAL A 873 50.35 5.20 -43.26
CA VAL A 873 51.01 6.22 -42.42
C VAL A 873 52.00 7.05 -43.25
N ILE A 874 52.16 8.33 -42.90
CA ILE A 874 53.18 9.21 -43.48
C ILE A 874 54.56 8.61 -43.24
N LYS A 875 55.39 8.56 -44.28
CA LYS A 875 56.68 7.89 -44.26
C LYS A 875 57.66 8.54 -45.21
N LEU A 876 58.93 8.46 -44.85
CA LEU A 876 60.06 8.77 -45.72
C LEU A 876 60.74 7.46 -46.11
N LYS A 877 60.92 7.21 -47.41
CA LYS A 877 61.69 6.06 -47.87
C LYS A 877 63.19 6.36 -47.70
N LEU A 878 63.92 5.45 -47.04
CA LEU A 878 65.34 5.59 -46.71
C LEU A 878 66.24 4.82 -47.67
#